data_AF-A0A7X3HDK1-F1
#
_entry.id   AF-A0A7X3HDK1-F1
#
_cell.length_a   1.000
_cell.length_b   1.000
_cell.length_c   1.000
_cell.angle_alpha   90.00
_cell.angle_beta   90.00
_cell.angle_gamma   90.00
#
_symmetry.space_group_name_H-M   'P 1'
#
loop_
_entity.id
_entity.type
_entity.pdbx_description
1 polymer ?
#
loop_
_entity_poly.entity_id
_entity_poly.type
_entity_poly.pdbx_seq_one_letter_code
_entity_poly.pdbx_strand_id
1 'polypeptide(L)'
;MFGLNIIDKTVDEHVREIANLACDPTTLIFLDTNIIAYLYKLHDAARQEFFGWAESVIREERLVIPAWAATEYLSRVRSKNLDTYTAKSKEPSQAKKALDSLHQSASLFVDDSLLTKSSFTGDRQAYLNEFRATIDSLDKYLKVFAHQFDTGVIHQQIQDYLSSSILDSDLTALCARAASEGEARYEHRLPPGFLDGHKEENTFGDLIIWYEILEKSKNSTDKFPSVLFISNDEKSDWVYAPKLRIHAINDKRKQVNNSNPEIKIIDPRLTSEFRRNTGHSRICISNLAFLVEGLSRVSASNFSHLAAAIQVNIQEAASEAPNTKPDTGVNLEIAENEQAQQNNQPTSGAEIEHTEAAEAAEAAEKIEVAEAKPCNLQYDQDALQDKHYQADEPTEINEIIRALKSHNWYTQNPAITNIRKLASEDTTPSAWFVLGRNIYQAACGNSQKAMEFINALDSRLEHIQPDNAKHLLAGIVFEIYFDPEGDFREKPKFDYASKPLAVIKLEPYSEVLEFINSKLEPHKGKLIYLPGDQDKRHITARLSVVNNEEKEEIKLESVLLNGHELLLNISNNTPDSEWFLWTGRLTLEQIRRQISESLAIPKWALSIDSTPSIPLGTSFTLPRGRVLNPERALNLTEEA
;
A
#
# COMPACT_ATOMS: atom_id res chain seq x y z
N MET A 1 30.96 10.61 11.92
CA MET A 1 30.47 11.56 10.90
C MET A 1 30.86 11.18 9.47
N PHE A 2 31.63 10.12 9.22
CA PHE A 2 32.08 9.73 7.87
C PHE A 2 30.97 9.33 6.87
N GLY A 3 29.70 9.33 7.29
CA GLY A 3 28.59 8.79 6.52
C GLY A 3 28.65 7.26 6.43
N LEU A 4 27.54 6.64 6.03
CA LEU A 4 27.49 5.24 5.69
C LEU A 4 27.85 5.06 4.21
N ASN A 5 28.71 4.09 3.90
CA ASN A 5 28.86 3.60 2.53
C ASN A 5 27.74 2.59 2.18
N ILE A 6 27.26 1.87 3.19
CA ILE A 6 26.28 0.78 3.06
C ILE A 6 25.18 0.99 4.11
N ILE A 7 23.93 0.93 3.68
CA ILE A 7 22.78 0.77 4.57
C ILE A 7 22.63 -0.72 4.87
N ASP A 8 22.82 -1.13 6.13
CA ASP A 8 22.65 -2.52 6.57
C ASP A 8 21.17 -2.92 6.74
N LYS A 9 20.34 -2.51 5.78
CA LYS A 9 18.90 -2.76 5.74
C LYS A 9 18.42 -2.97 4.31
N THR A 10 17.42 -3.83 4.15
CA THR A 10 16.61 -3.92 2.94
C THR A 10 15.62 -2.77 2.84
N VAL A 11 15.05 -2.57 1.66
CA VAL A 11 13.93 -1.61 1.47
C VAL A 11 12.76 -2.00 2.36
N ASP A 12 12.43 -3.29 2.44
CA ASP A 12 11.36 -3.81 3.31
C ASP A 12 11.65 -3.55 4.80
N GLU A 13 12.88 -3.79 5.26
CA GLU A 13 13.30 -3.48 6.64
C GLU A 13 13.21 -1.97 6.94
N HIS A 14 13.62 -1.13 6.00
CA HIS A 14 13.52 0.33 6.13
C HIS A 14 12.07 0.81 6.21
N VAL A 15 11.20 0.32 5.31
CA VAL A 15 9.78 0.65 5.31
C VAL A 15 9.10 0.21 6.62
N ARG A 16 9.43 -1.00 7.12
CA ARG A 16 8.94 -1.47 8.43
C ARG A 16 9.42 -0.60 9.58
N GLU A 17 10.67 -0.13 9.55
CA GLU A 17 11.18 0.79 10.56
C GLU A 17 10.40 2.12 10.58
N ILE A 18 10.11 2.69 9.41
CA ILE A 18 9.28 3.91 9.32
C ILE A 18 7.87 3.65 9.86
N ALA A 19 7.24 2.53 9.49
CA ALA A 19 5.93 2.14 10.01
C ALA A 19 5.95 2.00 11.55
N ASN A 20 6.95 1.32 12.08
CA ASN A 20 7.13 1.12 13.51
C ASN A 20 7.30 2.46 14.24
N LEU A 21 8.08 3.40 13.71
CA LEU A 21 8.20 4.75 14.28
C LEU A 21 6.86 5.51 14.22
N ALA A 22 6.14 5.42 13.11
CA ALA A 22 4.85 6.09 12.95
C ALA A 22 3.76 5.53 13.88
N CYS A 23 3.81 4.24 14.22
CA CYS A 23 2.86 3.56 15.11
C CYS A 23 3.29 3.50 16.59
N ASP A 24 4.58 3.60 16.91
CA ASP A 24 5.09 3.55 18.28
C ASP A 24 4.64 4.81 19.03
N PRO A 25 3.81 4.74 20.09
CA PRO A 25 3.21 5.87 20.79
C PRO A 25 4.24 6.84 21.41
N THR A 26 5.51 6.42 21.52
CA THR A 26 6.62 7.20 22.08
C THR A 26 7.44 7.99 21.03
N THR A 27 6.91 8.12 19.81
CA THR A 27 7.53 8.88 18.70
C THR A 27 6.83 10.22 18.42
N LEU A 28 7.59 11.30 18.43
CA LEU A 28 7.09 12.61 17.97
C LEU A 28 7.22 12.71 16.44
N ILE A 29 6.16 13.13 15.75
CA ILE A 29 6.10 13.22 14.29
C ILE A 29 5.99 14.68 13.85
N PHE A 30 6.91 15.14 13.01
CA PHE A 30 6.88 16.48 12.43
C PHE A 30 6.49 16.44 10.96
N LEU A 31 5.64 17.36 10.51
CA LEU A 31 5.29 17.52 9.09
C LEU A 31 5.89 18.79 8.51
N ASP A 32 6.51 18.67 7.34
CA ASP A 32 7.00 19.79 6.55
C ASP A 32 5.90 20.47 5.71
N THR A 33 6.12 21.71 5.28
CA THR A 33 5.24 22.50 4.40
C THR A 33 4.90 21.74 3.12
N ASN A 34 5.88 21.03 2.55
CA ASN A 34 5.67 20.29 1.30
C ASN A 34 4.68 19.12 1.42
N ILE A 35 4.49 18.57 2.62
CA ILE A 35 3.49 17.53 2.87
C ILE A 35 2.09 18.13 2.85
N ILE A 36 1.92 19.30 3.48
CA ILE A 36 0.66 20.06 3.44
C ILE A 36 0.34 20.46 2.00
N ALA A 37 1.32 20.95 1.25
CA ALA A 37 1.18 21.27 -0.16
C ALA A 37 0.80 20.05 -1.01
N TYR A 38 1.34 18.86 -0.70
CA TYR A 38 1.05 17.63 -1.42
C TYR A 38 -0.44 17.23 -1.35
N LEU A 39 -1.16 17.60 -0.28
CA LEU A 39 -2.60 17.33 -0.15
C LEU A 39 -3.44 17.95 -1.29
N TYR A 40 -2.96 19.02 -1.94
CA TYR A 40 -3.61 19.63 -3.10
C TYR A 40 -3.51 18.81 -4.39
N LYS A 41 -2.65 17.79 -4.42
CA LYS A 41 -2.52 16.85 -5.53
C LYS A 41 -3.40 15.62 -5.35
N LEU A 42 -3.88 15.37 -4.14
CA LEU A 42 -4.66 14.19 -3.79
C LEU A 42 -6.15 14.40 -4.08
N HIS A 43 -6.85 13.34 -4.46
CA HIS A 43 -8.31 13.33 -4.51
C HIS A 43 -8.91 13.21 -3.09
N ASP A 44 -10.22 13.44 -2.96
CA ASP A 44 -10.85 13.57 -1.64
C ASP A 44 -10.68 12.34 -0.74
N ALA A 45 -10.97 11.12 -1.24
CA ALA A 45 -10.79 9.91 -0.46
C ALA A 45 -9.33 9.70 0.03
N ALA A 46 -8.31 10.00 -0.78
CA ALA A 46 -6.91 9.94 -0.36
C ALA A 46 -6.57 10.98 0.73
N ARG A 47 -7.15 12.18 0.65
CA ARG A 47 -7.02 13.19 1.72
C ARG A 47 -7.70 12.75 3.01
N GLN A 48 -8.90 12.16 2.93
CA GLN A 48 -9.59 11.65 4.12
C GLN A 48 -8.80 10.53 4.81
N GLU A 49 -8.15 9.63 4.05
CA GLU A 49 -7.25 8.62 4.61
C GLU A 49 -6.05 9.27 5.33
N PHE A 50 -5.43 10.30 4.74
CA PHE A 50 -4.36 11.07 5.40
C PHE A 50 -4.86 11.74 6.69
N PHE A 51 -6.01 12.42 6.65
CA PHE A 51 -6.58 13.09 7.82
C PHE A 51 -6.98 12.12 8.92
N GLY A 52 -7.53 10.95 8.58
CA GLY A 52 -7.86 9.91 9.55
C GLY A 52 -6.62 9.43 10.31
N TRP A 53 -5.49 9.25 9.61
CA TRP A 53 -4.22 8.99 10.27
C TRP A 53 -3.75 10.18 11.10
N ALA A 54 -3.76 11.40 10.56
CA ALA A 54 -3.28 12.59 11.27
C ALA A 54 -4.06 12.84 12.58
N GLU A 55 -5.39 12.78 12.56
CA GLU A 55 -6.23 12.97 13.76
C GLU A 55 -5.88 11.99 14.88
N SER A 56 -5.61 10.73 14.52
CA SER A 56 -5.27 9.70 15.49
C SER A 56 -3.96 10.00 16.23
N VAL A 57 -2.95 10.47 15.49
CA VAL A 57 -1.64 10.87 16.01
C VAL A 57 -1.73 12.20 16.78
N ILE A 58 -2.58 13.13 16.33
CA ILE A 58 -2.84 14.42 17.01
C ILE A 58 -3.44 14.19 18.40
N ARG A 59 -4.39 13.27 18.54
CA ARG A 59 -5.05 12.98 19.82
C ARG A 59 -4.09 12.46 20.88
N GLU A 60 -3.01 11.82 20.46
CA GLU A 60 -1.93 11.33 21.32
C GLU A 60 -0.83 12.39 21.55
N GLU A 61 -1.05 13.62 21.05
CA GLU A 61 -0.12 14.76 21.12
C GLU A 61 1.22 14.50 20.41
N ARG A 62 1.22 13.61 19.41
CA ARG A 62 2.43 13.18 18.70
C ARG A 62 2.68 13.94 17.40
N LEU A 63 1.65 14.46 16.75
CA LEU A 63 1.80 15.17 15.47
C LEU A 63 2.06 16.65 15.71
N VAL A 64 3.07 17.17 15.03
CA VAL A 64 3.50 18.55 15.16
C VAL A 64 3.76 19.15 13.79
N ILE A 65 3.28 20.37 13.56
CA ILE A 65 3.63 21.20 12.41
C ILE A 65 4.48 22.36 12.92
N PRO A 66 5.74 22.49 12.49
CA PRO A 66 6.56 23.66 12.79
C PRO A 66 5.81 24.95 12.44
N ALA A 67 5.86 25.96 13.31
CA ALA A 67 5.18 27.23 13.10
C ALA A 67 5.70 27.94 11.85
N TRP A 68 6.99 27.76 11.52
CA TRP A 68 7.55 28.28 10.28
C TRP A 68 6.95 27.60 9.05
N ALA A 69 6.80 26.27 9.08
CA ALA A 69 6.17 25.52 8.00
C ALA A 69 4.71 25.97 7.76
N ALA A 70 3.95 26.18 8.84
CA ALA A 70 2.61 26.75 8.77
C ALA A 70 2.61 28.18 8.19
N THR A 71 3.63 28.99 8.49
CA THR A 71 3.80 30.36 7.97
C THR A 71 4.09 30.37 6.48
N GLU A 72 4.95 29.46 6.00
CA GLU A 72 5.22 29.28 4.56
C GLU A 72 3.95 28.93 3.80
N TYR A 73 3.16 28.01 4.34
CA TYR A 73 1.85 27.66 3.80
C TYR A 73 0.89 28.86 3.81
N LEU A 74 0.80 29.59 4.93
CA LEU A 74 -0.04 30.79 5.06
C LEU A 74 0.32 31.87 4.04
N SER A 75 1.60 32.05 3.70
CA SER A 75 2.04 32.98 2.65
C SER A 75 1.39 32.66 1.30
N ARG A 76 1.24 31.37 0.95
CA ARG A 76 0.55 30.94 -0.27
C ARG A 76 -0.96 31.15 -0.21
N VAL A 77 -1.57 30.96 0.97
CA VAL A 77 -2.99 31.29 1.20
C VAL A 77 -3.22 32.79 0.98
N ARG A 78 -2.41 33.65 1.61
CA ARG A 78 -2.53 35.12 1.53
C ARG A 78 -2.31 35.67 0.13
N SER A 79 -1.38 35.08 -0.61
CA SER A 79 -1.11 35.46 -2.00
C SER A 79 -2.12 34.90 -3.00
N LYS A 80 -3.15 34.17 -2.54
CA LYS A 80 -4.18 33.51 -3.36
C LYS A 80 -3.61 32.57 -4.44
N ASN A 81 -2.47 31.95 -4.14
CA ASN A 81 -1.72 31.09 -5.05
C ASN A 81 -1.81 29.61 -4.68
N LEU A 82 -2.86 29.19 -3.97
CA LEU A 82 -3.06 27.77 -3.60
C LEU A 82 -3.26 26.87 -4.81
N ASP A 83 -3.75 27.43 -5.91
CA ASP A 83 -3.85 26.78 -7.22
C ASP A 83 -2.49 26.43 -7.83
N THR A 84 -1.38 26.97 -7.32
CA THR A 84 -0.03 26.53 -7.71
C THR A 84 0.35 25.17 -7.14
N TYR A 85 -0.35 24.69 -6.11
CA TYR A 85 -0.14 23.36 -5.55
C TYR A 85 -0.92 22.26 -6.28
N THR A 86 -1.93 22.62 -7.06
CA THR A 86 -2.70 21.64 -7.84
C THR A 86 -1.93 21.26 -9.11
N ALA A 87 -2.16 20.04 -9.60
CA ALA A 87 -1.57 19.56 -10.84
C ALA A 87 -2.19 20.32 -12.05
N LYS A 88 -1.64 21.50 -12.37
CA LYS A 88 -2.03 22.25 -13.56
C LYS A 88 -1.34 21.66 -14.79
N SER A 89 -2.02 20.77 -15.50
CA SER A 89 -1.50 20.30 -16.80
C SER A 89 -2.12 21.10 -17.95
N LYS A 90 -1.28 21.76 -18.76
CA LYS A 90 -1.67 22.29 -20.09
C LYS A 90 -1.74 21.16 -21.14
N GLU A 91 -1.29 19.95 -20.80
CA GLU A 91 -1.16 18.81 -21.70
C GLU A 91 -2.48 18.32 -22.29
N PRO A 92 -3.66 18.36 -21.62
CA PRO A 92 -4.91 17.90 -22.24
C PRO A 92 -5.25 18.67 -23.52
N SER A 93 -5.00 19.99 -23.51
CA SER A 93 -5.21 20.85 -24.67
C SER A 93 -4.17 20.59 -25.78
N GLN A 94 -2.95 20.23 -25.41
CA GLN A 94 -1.87 19.91 -26.36
C GLN A 94 -2.07 18.52 -26.96
N ALA A 95 -2.46 17.52 -26.17
CA ALA A 95 -2.79 16.17 -26.60
C ALA A 95 -3.94 16.18 -27.61
N LYS A 96 -5.00 16.95 -27.34
CA LYS A 96 -6.11 17.13 -28.29
C LYS A 96 -5.62 17.72 -29.63
N LYS A 97 -4.81 18.78 -29.58
CA LYS A 97 -4.21 19.39 -30.78
C LYS A 97 -3.30 18.43 -31.54
N ALA A 98 -2.55 17.60 -30.84
CA ALA A 98 -1.69 16.58 -31.46
C ALA A 98 -2.52 15.51 -32.17
N LEU A 99 -3.60 15.02 -31.55
CA LEU A 99 -4.54 14.08 -32.17
C LEU A 99 -5.26 14.71 -33.37
N ASP A 100 -5.67 15.98 -33.27
CA ASP A 100 -6.24 16.72 -34.40
C ASP A 100 -5.26 16.82 -35.58
N SER A 101 -3.98 17.04 -35.29
CA SER A 101 -2.91 17.10 -36.30
C SER A 101 -2.63 15.72 -36.93
N LEU A 102 -2.71 14.63 -36.14
CA LEU A 102 -2.63 13.27 -36.65
C LEU A 102 -3.81 12.93 -37.57
N HIS A 103 -5.03 13.35 -37.21
CA HIS A 103 -6.21 13.20 -38.07
C HIS A 103 -6.04 13.93 -39.40
N GLN A 104 -5.55 15.18 -39.37
CA GLN A 104 -5.24 15.94 -40.57
C GLN A 104 -4.17 15.25 -41.42
N SER A 105 -3.10 14.76 -40.79
CA SER A 105 -2.03 14.04 -41.48
C SER A 105 -2.57 12.76 -42.14
N ALA A 106 -3.37 11.97 -41.43
CA ALA A 106 -3.99 10.77 -41.96
C ALA A 106 -4.87 11.06 -43.18
N SER A 107 -5.60 12.19 -43.19
CA SER A 107 -6.42 12.58 -44.33
C SER A 107 -5.64 12.81 -45.64
N LEU A 108 -4.32 13.08 -45.55
CA LEU A 108 -3.45 13.33 -46.70
C LEU A 108 -2.96 12.06 -47.40
N PHE A 109 -2.82 10.94 -46.68
CA PHE A 109 -2.17 9.74 -47.23
C PHE A 109 -2.97 8.44 -47.06
N VAL A 110 -3.98 8.39 -46.18
CA VAL A 110 -4.77 7.16 -46.00
C VAL A 110 -5.66 6.92 -47.21
N ASP A 111 -5.56 5.71 -47.76
CA ASP A 111 -6.41 5.19 -48.83
C ASP A 111 -6.85 3.75 -48.52
N ASP A 112 -7.80 3.22 -49.29
CA ASP A 112 -8.36 1.89 -49.08
C ASP A 112 -7.29 0.78 -49.20
N SER A 113 -6.26 1.00 -50.03
CA SER A 113 -5.17 0.03 -50.22
C SER A 113 -4.27 -0.10 -48.98
N LEU A 114 -4.06 1.00 -48.26
CA LEU A 114 -3.33 1.03 -47.00
C LEU A 114 -4.16 0.45 -45.87
N LEU A 115 -5.47 0.69 -45.85
CA LEU A 115 -6.37 0.15 -44.82
C LEU A 115 -6.43 -1.38 -44.87
N THR A 116 -6.39 -2.00 -46.05
CA THR A 116 -6.32 -3.47 -46.17
C THR A 116 -5.06 -4.09 -45.56
N LYS A 117 -3.99 -3.30 -45.35
CA LYS A 117 -2.76 -3.71 -44.66
C LYS A 117 -2.80 -3.46 -43.15
N SER A 118 -3.87 -2.85 -42.67
CA SER A 118 -4.12 -2.54 -41.26
C SER A 118 -5.24 -3.42 -40.70
N SER A 119 -5.38 -3.47 -39.38
CA SER A 119 -6.47 -4.18 -38.70
C SER A 119 -7.83 -3.46 -38.82
N PHE A 120 -7.92 -2.36 -39.57
CA PHE A 120 -9.12 -1.53 -39.66
C PHE A 120 -10.11 -2.07 -40.69
N THR A 121 -11.35 -2.30 -40.27
CA THR A 121 -12.43 -2.77 -41.13
C THR A 121 -13.27 -1.59 -41.62
N GLY A 122 -13.08 -1.16 -42.86
CA GLY A 122 -13.87 -0.08 -43.47
C GLY A 122 -13.14 0.59 -44.63
N ASP A 123 -13.82 1.53 -45.27
CA ASP A 123 -13.22 2.39 -46.30
C ASP A 123 -12.54 3.63 -45.68
N ARG A 124 -11.84 4.40 -46.51
CA ARG A 124 -11.20 5.65 -46.11
C ARG A 124 -12.14 6.60 -45.37
N GLN A 125 -13.40 6.70 -45.80
CA GLN A 125 -14.35 7.62 -45.20
C GLN A 125 -14.77 7.16 -43.81
N ALA A 126 -15.02 5.86 -43.63
CA ALA A 126 -15.27 5.23 -42.35
C ALA A 126 -14.11 5.46 -41.38
N TYR A 127 -12.87 5.24 -41.83
CA TYR A 127 -11.67 5.48 -41.04
C TYR A 127 -11.57 6.92 -40.52
N LEU A 128 -11.69 7.91 -41.42
CA LEU A 128 -11.56 9.32 -41.04
C LEU A 128 -12.70 9.77 -40.12
N ASN A 129 -13.91 9.25 -40.32
CA ASN A 129 -15.07 9.55 -39.48
C ASN A 129 -14.92 8.92 -38.10
N GLU A 130 -14.50 7.66 -38.00
CA GLU A 130 -14.30 6.96 -36.73
C GLU A 130 -13.14 7.57 -35.95
N PHE A 131 -12.04 7.94 -36.62
CA PHE A 131 -10.93 8.64 -35.97
C PHE A 131 -11.39 10.01 -35.42
N ARG A 132 -12.15 10.79 -36.20
CA ARG A 132 -12.73 12.06 -35.70
C ARG A 132 -13.67 11.83 -34.52
N ALA A 133 -14.60 10.88 -34.64
CA ALA A 133 -15.53 10.53 -33.57
C ALA A 133 -14.80 10.07 -32.30
N THR A 134 -13.68 9.36 -32.44
CA THR A 134 -12.82 8.96 -31.32
C THR A 134 -12.21 10.19 -30.65
N ILE A 135 -11.65 11.14 -31.40
CA ILE A 135 -11.12 12.41 -30.87
C ILE A 135 -12.21 13.18 -30.12
N ASP A 136 -13.41 13.27 -30.68
CA ASP A 136 -14.53 13.96 -30.05
C ASP A 136 -15.01 13.22 -28.79
N SER A 137 -14.99 11.88 -28.82
CA SER A 137 -15.31 11.05 -27.66
C SER A 137 -14.27 11.14 -26.54
N LEU A 138 -13.03 11.54 -26.84
CA LEU A 138 -12.01 11.81 -25.83
C LEU A 138 -12.29 13.10 -25.07
N ASP A 139 -13.01 14.06 -25.67
CA ASP A 139 -13.31 15.36 -25.06
C ASP A 139 -14.03 15.24 -23.71
N LYS A 140 -14.93 14.25 -23.54
CA LYS A 140 -15.59 14.00 -22.24
C LYS A 140 -14.60 13.62 -21.13
N TYR A 141 -13.52 12.89 -21.45
CA TYR A 141 -12.49 12.53 -20.46
C TYR A 141 -11.52 13.68 -20.23
N LEU A 142 -11.21 14.47 -21.28
CA LEU A 142 -10.35 15.64 -21.18
C LEU A 142 -10.99 16.77 -20.35
N LYS A 143 -12.32 16.87 -20.33
CA LYS A 143 -13.07 17.84 -19.51
C LYS A 143 -12.84 17.68 -18.00
N VAL A 144 -12.46 16.49 -17.54
CA VAL A 144 -12.14 16.27 -16.11
C VAL A 144 -10.94 17.11 -15.69
N PHE A 145 -9.96 17.31 -16.58
CA PHE A 145 -8.77 18.13 -16.30
C PHE A 145 -9.06 19.63 -16.28
N ALA A 146 -10.23 20.07 -16.76
CA ALA A 146 -10.70 21.44 -16.61
C ALA A 146 -11.28 21.69 -15.21
N HIS A 147 -11.71 20.63 -14.51
CA HIS A 147 -12.19 20.71 -13.14
C HIS A 147 -10.98 20.68 -12.20
N GLN A 148 -10.68 21.81 -11.58
CA GLN A 148 -9.68 21.88 -10.53
C GLN A 148 -10.32 21.47 -9.21
N PHE A 149 -9.50 20.91 -8.31
CA PHE A 149 -9.93 20.81 -6.93
C PHE A 149 -10.25 22.20 -6.39
N ASP A 150 -11.34 22.29 -5.65
CA ASP A 150 -11.67 23.51 -4.93
C ASP A 150 -10.62 23.71 -3.82
N THR A 151 -9.72 24.67 -4.05
CA THR A 151 -8.62 24.97 -3.14
C THR A 151 -9.13 25.54 -1.81
N GLY A 152 -10.32 26.14 -1.79
CA GLY A 152 -10.98 26.61 -0.57
C GLY A 152 -11.50 25.45 0.26
N VAL A 153 -12.11 24.43 -0.36
CA VAL A 153 -12.52 23.20 0.33
C VAL A 153 -11.31 22.47 0.91
N ILE A 154 -10.23 22.30 0.13
CA ILE A 154 -9.01 21.66 0.63
C ILE A 154 -8.40 22.45 1.79
N HIS A 155 -8.33 23.78 1.66
CA HIS A 155 -7.83 24.64 2.73
C HIS A 155 -8.67 24.51 4.01
N GLN A 156 -10.00 24.49 3.89
CA GLN A 156 -10.90 24.28 5.01
C GLN A 156 -10.65 22.93 5.68
N GLN A 157 -10.48 21.85 4.90
CA GLN A 157 -10.13 20.54 5.45
C GLN A 157 -8.81 20.59 6.21
N ILE A 158 -7.75 21.18 5.64
CA ILE A 158 -6.45 21.34 6.30
C ILE A 158 -6.59 22.11 7.62
N GLN A 159 -7.35 23.19 7.62
CA GLN A 159 -7.62 23.98 8.83
C GLN A 159 -8.34 23.14 9.89
N ASP A 160 -9.42 22.46 9.51
CA ASP A 160 -10.25 21.69 10.43
C ASP A 160 -9.46 20.54 11.08
N TYR A 161 -8.61 19.85 10.33
CA TYR A 161 -7.91 18.65 10.79
C TYR A 161 -6.52 18.91 11.38
N LEU A 162 -5.77 19.92 10.92
CA LEU A 162 -4.34 20.07 11.26
C LEU A 162 -4.03 21.29 12.14
N SER A 163 -4.90 22.30 12.25
CA SER A 163 -4.55 23.55 12.96
C SER A 163 -4.16 23.35 14.43
N SER A 164 -4.70 22.34 15.11
CA SER A 164 -4.35 22.03 16.51
C SER A 164 -2.94 21.46 16.70
N SER A 165 -2.28 21.04 15.62
CA SER A 165 -0.92 20.49 15.65
C SER A 165 0.19 21.51 15.38
N ILE A 166 -0.17 22.77 15.06
CA ILE A 166 0.79 23.84 14.81
C ILE A 166 1.47 24.23 16.13
N LEU A 167 2.80 24.35 16.12
CA LEU A 167 3.55 24.84 17.28
C LEU A 167 3.24 26.30 17.59
N ASP A 168 3.14 26.61 18.88
CA ASP A 168 3.14 27.97 19.39
C ASP A 168 4.58 28.42 19.69
N SER A 169 5.34 28.65 18.62
CA SER A 169 6.76 29.02 18.69
C SER A 169 6.96 30.54 18.65
N ASP A 170 7.95 31.06 19.39
CA ASP A 170 8.39 32.45 19.23
C ASP A 170 9.23 32.59 17.95
N LEU A 171 8.53 32.76 16.82
CA LEU A 171 9.16 32.94 15.51
C LEU A 171 10.09 34.16 15.47
N THR A 172 9.88 35.18 16.31
CA THR A 172 10.76 36.36 16.35
C THR A 172 12.11 35.98 16.94
N ALA A 173 12.11 35.25 18.06
CA ALA A 173 13.34 34.75 18.67
C ALA A 173 14.07 33.77 17.75
N LEU A 174 13.34 32.86 17.10
CA LEU A 174 13.93 31.90 16.16
C LEU A 174 14.53 32.59 14.93
N CYS A 175 13.86 33.59 14.36
CA CYS A 175 14.42 34.42 13.28
C CYS A 175 15.69 35.15 13.73
N ALA A 176 15.71 35.73 14.93
CA ALA A 176 16.89 36.42 15.46
C ALA A 176 18.08 35.45 15.64
N ARG A 177 17.81 34.24 16.14
CA ARG A 177 18.82 33.18 16.25
C ARG A 177 19.32 32.72 14.88
N ALA A 178 18.41 32.49 13.93
CA ALA A 178 18.76 32.09 12.57
C ALA A 178 19.56 33.17 11.85
N ALA A 179 19.25 34.45 12.02
CA ALA A 179 20.04 35.55 11.48
C ALA A 179 21.45 35.62 12.10
N SER A 180 21.58 35.32 13.40
CA SER A 180 22.89 35.34 14.08
C SER A 180 23.79 34.16 13.71
N GLU A 181 23.23 32.97 13.49
CA GLU A 181 24.00 31.73 13.23
C GLU A 181 24.07 31.37 11.74
N GLY A 182 23.04 31.74 10.97
CA GLY A 182 22.76 31.21 9.64
C GLY A 182 23.83 31.52 8.59
N GLU A 183 24.34 32.75 8.55
CA GLU A 183 25.38 33.14 7.59
C GLU A 183 26.64 32.27 7.73
N ALA A 184 27.14 32.13 8.96
CA ALA A 184 28.31 31.30 9.25
C ALA A 184 28.04 29.81 8.95
N ARG A 185 26.83 29.31 9.25
CA ARG A 185 26.45 27.94 8.90
C ARG A 185 26.47 27.74 7.38
N TYR A 186 25.94 28.69 6.61
CA TYR A 186 25.83 28.57 5.16
C TYR A 186 27.19 28.70 4.47
N GLU A 187 28.04 29.63 4.93
CA GLU A 187 29.43 29.75 4.48
C GLU A 187 30.19 28.44 4.61
N HIS A 188 29.99 27.73 5.74
CA HIS A 188 30.64 26.45 6.01
C HIS A 188 29.83 25.22 5.54
N ARG A 189 28.72 25.42 4.81
CA ARG A 189 27.83 24.35 4.32
C ARG A 189 27.38 23.41 5.45
N LEU A 190 27.10 23.95 6.63
CA LEU A 190 26.55 23.23 7.76
C LEU A 190 25.03 23.11 7.61
N PRO A 191 24.47 21.89 7.61
CA PRO A 191 23.05 21.66 7.38
C PRO A 191 22.18 22.11 8.57
N PRO A 192 20.87 22.33 8.37
CA PRO A 192 20.17 22.33 7.08
C PRO A 192 20.11 23.75 6.48
N GLY A 193 19.62 23.85 5.25
CA GLY A 193 19.23 25.11 4.60
C GLY A 193 20.29 25.82 3.78
N PHE A 194 21.57 25.40 3.83
CA PHE A 194 22.64 26.12 3.12
C PHE A 194 22.46 26.15 1.60
N LEU A 195 21.64 25.26 1.03
CA LEU A 195 21.29 25.31 -0.39
C LEU A 195 20.37 26.50 -0.73
N ASP A 196 19.64 27.03 0.25
CA ASP A 196 18.70 28.14 0.09
C ASP A 196 19.35 29.52 0.31
N GLY A 197 20.67 29.57 0.56
CA GLY A 197 21.45 30.80 0.79
C GLY A 197 21.40 31.83 -0.35
N HIS A 198 20.94 31.45 -1.54
CA HIS A 198 20.82 32.32 -2.72
C HIS A 198 19.42 32.93 -2.89
N LYS A 199 18.44 32.55 -2.06
CA LYS A 199 17.07 33.09 -2.12
C LYS A 199 17.01 34.49 -1.49
N GLU A 200 16.25 35.38 -2.10
CA GLU A 200 16.03 36.76 -1.61
C GLU A 200 15.15 36.81 -0.35
N GLU A 201 14.20 35.87 -0.24
CA GLU A 201 13.30 35.72 0.90
C GLU A 201 13.36 34.28 1.43
N ASN A 202 13.05 34.11 2.73
CA ASN A 202 13.01 32.80 3.40
C ASN A 202 14.34 32.02 3.33
N THR A 203 15.46 32.73 3.30
CA THR A 203 16.82 32.16 3.20
C THR A 203 17.12 31.17 4.33
N PHE A 204 16.60 31.42 5.54
CA PHE A 204 16.86 30.61 6.75
C PHE A 204 15.68 29.72 7.18
N GLY A 205 14.67 29.51 6.33
CA GLY A 205 13.46 28.79 6.72
C GLY A 205 13.72 27.36 7.21
N ASP A 206 14.49 26.59 6.46
CA ASP A 206 14.90 25.23 6.83
C ASP A 206 15.62 25.19 8.20
N LEU A 207 16.45 26.21 8.48
CA LEU A 207 17.17 26.32 9.76
C LEU A 207 16.23 26.65 10.92
N ILE A 208 15.20 27.49 10.69
CA ILE A 208 14.18 27.80 11.69
C ILE A 208 13.37 26.55 12.03
N ILE A 209 12.92 25.80 11.01
CA ILE A 209 12.23 24.51 11.18
C ILE A 209 13.08 23.55 12.02
N TRP A 210 14.38 23.48 11.74
CA TRP A 210 15.31 22.65 12.51
C TRP A 210 15.39 23.04 13.99
N TYR A 211 15.42 24.35 14.30
CA TYR A 211 15.39 24.81 15.68
C TYR A 211 14.10 24.43 16.40
N GLU A 212 12.95 24.53 15.75
CA GLU A 212 11.67 24.09 16.31
C GLU A 212 11.68 22.58 16.63
N ILE A 213 12.21 21.75 15.71
CA ILE A 213 12.36 20.31 15.93
C ILE A 213 13.23 20.06 17.17
N LEU A 214 14.38 20.72 17.28
CA LEU A 214 15.29 20.56 18.43
C LEU A 214 14.64 20.96 19.76
N GLU A 215 13.99 22.12 19.81
CA GLU A 215 13.39 22.66 21.03
C GLU A 215 12.21 21.80 21.50
N LYS A 216 11.29 21.47 20.60
CA LYS A 216 10.15 20.61 20.94
C LYS A 216 10.59 19.21 21.35
N SER A 217 11.56 18.61 20.66
CA SER A 217 12.07 17.27 20.99
C SER A 217 12.76 17.25 22.34
N LYS A 218 13.60 18.26 22.64
CA LYS A 218 14.26 18.40 23.93
C LYS A 218 13.26 18.56 25.08
N ASN A 219 12.24 19.38 24.90
CA ASN A 219 11.22 19.66 25.92
C ASN A 219 10.24 18.50 26.15
N SER A 220 10.26 17.49 25.28
CA SER A 220 9.36 16.34 25.37
C SER A 220 10.05 14.99 25.38
N THR A 221 11.39 14.96 25.57
CA THR A 221 12.21 13.73 25.52
C THR A 221 11.73 12.65 26.49
N ASP A 222 11.24 13.02 27.67
CA ASP A 222 10.72 12.08 28.68
C ASP A 222 9.49 11.30 28.19
N LYS A 223 8.66 11.94 27.34
CA LYS A 223 7.45 11.35 26.76
C LYS A 223 7.74 10.73 25.39
N PHE A 224 8.59 11.39 24.60
CA PHE A 224 8.87 11.05 23.21
C PHE A 224 10.38 10.96 22.93
N PRO A 225 11.02 9.81 23.23
CA PRO A 225 12.44 9.58 22.98
C PRO A 225 12.80 9.32 21.51
N SER A 226 11.83 9.29 20.60
CA SER A 226 12.04 9.11 19.15
C SER A 226 11.38 10.24 18.36
N VAL A 227 11.99 10.62 17.24
CA VAL A 227 11.47 11.66 16.33
C VAL A 227 11.43 11.14 14.91
N LEU A 228 10.32 11.40 14.22
CA LEU A 228 10.13 11.12 12.79
C LEU A 228 9.76 12.43 12.08
N PHE A 229 10.63 12.94 11.23
CA PHE A 229 10.35 14.10 10.39
C PHE A 229 9.90 13.66 9.01
N ILE A 230 8.71 14.11 8.57
CA ILE A 230 8.13 13.75 7.28
C ILE A 230 8.28 14.92 6.31
N SER A 231 9.06 14.69 5.26
CA SER A 231 9.30 15.67 4.20
C SER A 231 9.55 14.96 2.86
N ASN A 232 8.91 15.44 1.80
CA ASN A 232 9.18 15.00 0.42
C ASN A 232 10.37 15.76 -0.21
N ASP A 233 10.92 16.76 0.47
CA ASP A 233 12.06 17.53 -0.02
C ASP A 233 13.37 16.88 0.43
N GLU A 234 13.94 16.07 -0.45
CA GLU A 234 15.11 15.24 -0.17
C GLU A 234 16.42 15.95 -0.52
N LYS A 235 16.54 17.23 -0.15
CA LYS A 235 17.74 18.05 -0.38
C LYS A 235 18.96 17.43 0.30
N SER A 236 20.13 17.59 -0.32
CA SER A 236 21.40 17.03 0.19
C SER A 236 21.90 17.66 1.51
N ASP A 237 21.29 18.77 1.94
CA ASP A 237 21.54 19.42 3.23
C ASP A 237 20.58 18.94 4.33
N TRP A 238 19.61 18.08 4.03
CA TRP A 238 18.80 17.37 5.02
C TRP A 238 19.15 15.89 5.09
N VAL A 239 19.35 15.28 3.92
CA VAL A 239 19.53 13.83 3.76
C VAL A 239 20.73 13.50 2.89
N TYR A 240 21.18 12.25 2.97
CA TYR A 240 22.09 11.67 1.99
C TYR A 240 21.71 10.21 1.69
N ALA A 241 22.13 9.75 0.53
CA ALA A 241 21.97 8.36 0.09
C ALA A 241 23.33 7.64 0.13
N PRO A 242 23.51 6.66 1.03
CA PRO A 242 24.61 5.69 0.92
C PRO A 242 24.59 4.97 -0.43
N LYS A 243 25.77 4.60 -0.94
CA LYS A 243 25.92 3.99 -2.27
C LYS A 243 25.28 2.61 -2.36
N LEU A 244 25.41 1.83 -1.29
CA LEU A 244 24.97 0.44 -1.25
C LEU A 244 23.90 0.26 -0.18
N ARG A 245 23.06 -0.76 -0.36
CA ARG A 245 22.12 -1.26 0.64
C ARG A 245 22.11 -2.78 0.65
N ILE A 246 21.47 -3.38 1.65
CA ILE A 246 21.23 -4.82 1.68
C ILE A 246 19.99 -5.16 0.84
N HIS A 247 20.02 -6.30 0.16
CA HIS A 247 18.88 -6.94 -0.46
C HIS A 247 18.86 -8.41 -0.04
N ALA A 248 17.70 -8.90 0.38
CA ALA A 248 17.52 -10.30 0.77
C ALA A 248 17.10 -11.11 -0.46
N ILE A 249 17.87 -12.14 -0.79
CA ILE A 249 17.52 -13.14 -1.81
C ILE A 249 17.67 -14.51 -1.16
N ASN A 250 16.59 -15.28 -1.07
CA ASN A 250 16.57 -16.62 -0.45
C ASN A 250 17.25 -16.61 0.94
N ASP A 251 16.85 -15.68 1.81
CA ASP A 251 17.42 -15.43 3.15
C ASP A 251 18.91 -15.05 3.21
N LYS A 252 19.58 -14.87 2.06
CA LYS A 252 20.95 -14.36 1.99
C LYS A 252 20.93 -12.85 1.82
N ARG A 253 21.63 -12.14 2.70
CA ARG A 253 21.83 -10.68 2.64
C ARG A 253 22.97 -10.37 1.66
N LYS A 254 22.65 -9.73 0.53
CA LYS A 254 23.63 -9.27 -0.48
C LYS A 254 23.67 -7.75 -0.55
N GLN A 255 24.83 -7.19 -0.87
CA GLN A 255 24.98 -5.76 -1.12
C GLN A 255 24.58 -5.45 -2.56
N VAL A 256 23.74 -4.45 -2.74
CA VAL A 256 23.29 -3.96 -4.05
C VAL A 256 23.38 -2.45 -4.10
N ASN A 257 23.39 -1.89 -5.31
CA ASN A 257 23.28 -0.44 -5.50
C ASN A 257 22.00 0.09 -4.84
N ASN A 258 22.12 1.23 -4.16
CA ASN A 258 20.98 1.88 -3.56
C ASN A 258 20.20 2.69 -4.61
N SER A 259 19.42 2.01 -5.45
CA SER A 259 18.55 2.62 -6.46
C SER A 259 17.18 1.93 -6.52
N ASN A 260 16.13 2.65 -6.92
CA ASN A 260 14.79 2.12 -7.23
C ASN A 260 14.12 1.23 -6.15
N PRO A 261 13.67 1.79 -5.02
CA PRO A 261 13.84 3.18 -4.58
C PRO A 261 15.23 3.42 -3.98
N GLU A 262 15.70 4.66 -4.03
CA GLU A 262 16.88 5.08 -3.29
C GLU A 262 16.47 5.35 -1.83
N ILE A 263 17.11 4.66 -0.87
CA ILE A 263 16.90 4.93 0.55
C ILE A 263 17.78 6.13 0.94
N LYS A 264 17.15 7.17 1.46
CA LYS A 264 17.83 8.35 2.00
C LYS A 264 17.67 8.39 3.51
N ILE A 265 18.75 8.80 4.19
CA ILE A 265 18.78 8.92 5.64
C ILE A 265 19.26 10.31 6.05
N ILE A 266 18.90 10.73 7.25
CA ILE A 266 19.24 12.05 7.78
C ILE A 266 20.76 12.28 7.77
N ASP A 267 21.18 13.51 7.45
CA ASP A 267 22.60 13.89 7.45
C ASP A 267 23.23 13.61 8.85
N PRO A 268 24.39 12.94 8.93
CA PRO A 268 25.01 12.58 10.20
C PRO A 268 25.38 13.79 11.07
N ARG A 269 25.57 14.97 10.46
CA ARG A 269 25.86 16.23 11.15
C ARG A 269 24.62 16.71 11.91
N LEU A 270 23.43 16.60 11.31
CA LEU A 270 22.15 16.87 11.97
C LEU A 270 21.89 15.89 13.10
N THR A 271 22.11 14.59 12.88
CA THR A 271 22.00 13.57 13.95
C THR A 271 22.92 13.88 15.13
N SER A 272 24.15 14.33 14.84
CA SER A 272 25.10 14.70 15.88
C SER A 272 24.70 15.97 16.63
N GLU A 273 24.11 16.95 15.95
CA GLU A 273 23.58 18.17 16.57
C GLU A 273 22.35 17.87 17.43
N PHE A 274 21.43 17.07 16.91
CA PHE A 274 20.25 16.59 17.62
C PHE A 274 20.64 15.92 18.94
N ARG A 275 21.54 14.94 18.88
CA ARG A 275 22.05 14.24 20.07
C ARG A 275 22.66 15.16 21.12
N ARG A 276 23.37 16.21 20.71
CA ARG A 276 23.95 17.18 21.65
C ARG A 276 22.89 18.03 22.35
N ASN A 277 21.77 18.30 21.68
CA ASN A 277 20.71 19.15 22.21
C ASN A 277 19.68 18.39 23.05
N THR A 278 19.34 17.16 22.66
CA THR A 278 18.27 16.36 23.29
C THR A 278 18.81 15.26 24.21
N GLY A 279 20.10 14.89 24.10
CA GLY A 279 20.69 13.79 24.85
C GLY A 279 20.47 12.39 24.25
N HIS A 280 19.70 12.27 23.15
CA HIS A 280 19.48 11.01 22.42
C HIS A 280 19.58 11.21 20.90
N SER A 281 19.84 10.16 20.14
CA SER A 281 20.06 10.25 18.68
C SER A 281 18.96 9.61 17.83
N ARG A 282 17.79 9.33 18.41
CA ARG A 282 16.69 8.65 17.72
C ARG A 282 15.87 9.66 16.91
N ILE A 283 16.43 10.12 15.81
CA ILE A 283 15.74 10.93 14.81
C ILE A 283 15.83 10.25 13.45
N CYS A 284 14.70 10.17 12.76
CA CYS A 284 14.58 9.67 11.41
C CYS A 284 13.90 10.72 10.54
N ILE A 285 14.22 10.72 9.25
CA ILE A 285 13.52 11.50 8.24
C ILE A 285 13.01 10.54 7.17
N SER A 286 11.76 10.73 6.75
CA SER A 286 11.12 9.90 5.73
C SER A 286 10.31 10.78 4.79
N ASN A 287 10.24 10.37 3.52
CA ASN A 287 9.25 10.90 2.60
C ASN A 287 7.86 10.27 2.86
N LEU A 288 6.83 10.86 2.27
CA LEU A 288 5.45 10.40 2.41
C LEU A 288 5.24 9.01 1.77
N ALA A 289 6.00 8.67 0.73
CA ALA A 289 5.88 7.39 0.05
C ALA A 289 6.28 6.22 0.96
N PHE A 290 7.45 6.27 1.59
CA PHE A 290 7.88 5.24 2.54
C PHE A 290 6.97 5.17 3.77
N LEU A 291 6.47 6.31 4.26
CA LEU A 291 5.50 6.33 5.35
C LEU A 291 4.21 5.59 4.96
N VAL A 292 3.61 5.92 3.81
CA VAL A 292 2.35 5.31 3.38
C VAL A 292 2.52 3.86 2.96
N GLU A 293 3.65 3.48 2.35
CA GLU A 293 3.98 2.07 2.09
C GLU A 293 4.08 1.29 3.39
N GLY A 294 4.73 1.86 4.41
CA GLY A 294 4.84 1.25 5.74
C GLY A 294 3.49 1.09 6.42
N LEU A 295 2.70 2.16 6.48
CA LEU A 295 1.37 2.14 7.07
C LEU A 295 0.40 1.20 6.32
N SER A 296 0.53 1.09 4.99
CA SER A 296 -0.25 0.15 4.18
C SER A 296 -0.01 -1.31 4.54
N ARG A 297 1.17 -1.66 5.07
CA ARG A 297 1.47 -3.02 5.52
C ARG A 297 0.85 -3.36 6.87
N VAL A 298 0.54 -2.34 7.68
CA VAL A 298 -0.12 -2.48 8.99
C VAL A 298 -1.64 -2.45 8.83
N SER A 299 -2.17 -1.57 7.96
CA SER A 299 -3.61 -1.39 7.77
C SER A 299 -3.94 -0.98 6.33
N ALA A 300 -3.84 -1.93 5.41
CA ALA A 300 -3.99 -1.72 3.97
C ALA A 300 -5.27 -0.98 3.58
N SER A 301 -6.43 -1.40 4.09
CA SER A 301 -7.74 -0.80 3.80
C SER A 301 -7.88 0.67 4.21
N ASN A 302 -7.03 1.16 5.11
CA ASN A 302 -7.05 2.56 5.55
C ASN A 302 -6.20 3.49 4.69
N PHE A 303 -5.35 2.96 3.82
CA PHE A 303 -4.39 3.73 3.02
C PHE A 303 -4.46 3.42 1.53
N SER A 304 -5.48 2.68 1.08
CA SER A 304 -5.60 2.20 -0.30
C SER A 304 -5.65 3.33 -1.34
N HIS A 305 -6.39 4.40 -1.05
CA HIS A 305 -6.51 5.55 -1.94
C HIS A 305 -5.26 6.43 -1.92
N LEU A 306 -4.71 6.67 -0.73
CA LEU A 306 -3.51 7.46 -0.54
C LEU A 306 -2.28 6.78 -1.17
N ALA A 307 -2.12 5.47 -0.96
CA ALA A 307 -1.06 4.68 -1.56
C ALA A 307 -1.14 4.66 -3.09
N ALA A 308 -2.35 4.51 -3.65
CA ALA A 308 -2.55 4.56 -5.10
C ALA A 308 -2.19 5.93 -5.68
N ALA A 309 -2.62 7.02 -5.03
CA ALA A 309 -2.32 8.38 -5.49
C ALA A 309 -0.80 8.67 -5.48
N ILE A 310 -0.09 8.25 -4.43
CA ILE A 310 1.37 8.43 -4.32
C ILE A 310 2.13 7.65 -5.40
N GLN A 311 1.72 6.41 -5.68
CA GLN A 311 2.37 5.57 -6.69
C GLN A 311 2.26 6.13 -8.12
N VAL A 312 1.22 6.90 -8.42
CA VAL A 312 1.10 7.60 -9.72
C VAL A 312 2.24 8.62 -9.88
N ASN A 313 2.50 9.44 -8.86
CA ASN A 313 3.59 10.42 -8.90
C ASN A 313 4.98 9.76 -8.95
N ILE A 314 5.15 8.61 -8.29
CA ILE A 314 6.39 7.82 -8.37
C ILE A 314 6.67 7.35 -9.80
N GLN A 315 5.63 6.85 -10.49
CA GLN A 315 5.75 6.38 -11.87
C GLN A 315 6.07 7.52 -12.85
N GLU A 316 5.45 8.70 -12.68
CA GLU A 316 5.75 9.90 -13.45
C GLU A 316 7.24 10.29 -13.31
N ALA A 317 7.74 10.40 -12.08
CA ALA A 317 9.13 10.75 -11.81
C ALA A 317 10.13 9.72 -12.38
N ALA A 318 9.79 8.44 -12.36
CA ALA A 318 10.63 7.38 -12.95
C ALA A 318 10.68 7.45 -14.49
N SER A 319 9.61 7.90 -15.13
CA SER A 319 9.55 8.02 -16.60
C SER A 319 10.35 9.20 -17.17
N GLU A 320 10.65 10.21 -16.34
CA GLU A 320 11.48 11.37 -16.69
C GLU A 320 12.98 11.14 -16.47
N ALA A 321 13.36 10.07 -15.77
CA ALA A 321 14.75 9.72 -15.54
C ALA A 321 15.41 9.11 -16.79
N PRO A 322 16.66 9.46 -17.14
CA PRO A 322 17.34 8.87 -18.30
C PRO A 322 17.48 7.35 -18.13
N ASN A 323 16.96 6.60 -19.11
CA ASN A 323 17.00 5.14 -19.21
C ASN A 323 18.40 4.58 -18.89
N THR A 324 18.61 4.20 -17.63
CA THR A 324 19.71 3.34 -17.22
C THR A 324 19.16 1.91 -17.22
N LYS A 325 19.84 1.03 -17.95
CA LYS A 325 19.47 -0.40 -18.08
C LYS A 325 19.35 -1.03 -16.69
N PRO A 326 18.51 -2.07 -16.51
CA PRO A 326 18.52 -2.86 -15.28
C PRO A 326 19.93 -3.44 -15.10
N ASP A 327 20.58 -3.04 -14.00
CA ASP A 327 21.93 -3.46 -13.63
C ASP A 327 21.92 -4.97 -13.39
N THR A 328 22.56 -5.70 -14.30
CA THR A 328 23.04 -7.05 -14.01
C THR A 328 24.11 -6.92 -12.93
N GLY A 329 23.97 -7.68 -11.85
CA GLY A 329 24.81 -7.54 -10.66
C GLY A 329 26.29 -7.44 -10.99
N VAL A 330 26.90 -6.31 -10.66
CA VAL A 330 28.36 -6.17 -10.68
C VAL A 330 28.91 -6.95 -9.49
N ASN A 331 29.39 -8.16 -9.77
CA ASN A 331 30.12 -8.99 -8.82
C ASN A 331 31.51 -8.36 -8.65
N LEU A 332 31.72 -7.58 -7.59
CA LEU A 332 33.05 -7.19 -7.15
C LEU A 332 33.59 -8.32 -6.27
N GLU A 333 34.14 -9.36 -6.92
CA GLU A 333 34.94 -10.38 -6.25
C GLU A 333 36.22 -9.73 -5.72
N ILE A 334 36.34 -9.63 -4.40
CA ILE A 334 37.62 -9.42 -3.74
C ILE A 334 38.38 -10.74 -3.84
N ALA A 335 39.46 -10.72 -4.60
CA ALA A 335 40.35 -11.86 -4.77
C ALA A 335 40.98 -12.24 -3.42
N GLU A 336 40.61 -13.41 -2.91
CA GLU A 336 41.39 -14.13 -1.89
C GLU A 336 42.03 -15.35 -2.55
N ASN A 337 43.36 -15.42 -2.41
CA ASN A 337 44.23 -16.50 -2.89
C ASN A 337 43.82 -17.85 -2.28
N GLU A 338 43.47 -18.82 -3.14
CA GLU A 338 43.53 -20.23 -2.79
C GLU A 338 44.98 -20.74 -2.88
N GLN A 339 45.49 -21.29 -1.79
CA GLN A 339 46.53 -22.31 -1.84
C GLN A 339 45.92 -23.65 -1.43
N ALA A 340 46.16 -24.61 -2.31
CA ALA A 340 45.72 -25.99 -2.29
C ALA A 340 46.04 -26.76 -1.01
N GLN A 341 45.23 -27.77 -0.72
CA GLN A 341 45.75 -29.12 -0.48
C GLN A 341 44.69 -30.19 -0.78
N GLN A 342 45.02 -31.00 -1.79
CA GLN A 342 44.41 -32.29 -2.10
C GLN A 342 44.63 -33.25 -0.92
N ASN A 343 43.63 -34.08 -0.62
CA ASN A 343 43.96 -35.49 -0.43
C ASN A 343 42.84 -36.45 -0.83
N ASN A 344 43.32 -37.57 -1.33
CA ASN A 344 42.68 -38.55 -2.19
C ASN A 344 42.00 -39.68 -1.39
N GLN A 345 41.03 -40.31 -2.07
CA GLN A 345 40.86 -41.77 -2.19
C GLN A 345 39.96 -42.54 -1.20
N PRO A 346 39.42 -43.71 -1.63
CA PRO A 346 37.98 -43.97 -1.75
C PRO A 346 37.59 -45.27 -1.03
N THR A 347 36.36 -45.77 -1.19
CA THR A 347 36.04 -47.13 -1.69
C THR A 347 34.62 -47.59 -1.35
N SER A 348 34.05 -48.35 -2.31
CA SER A 348 33.14 -49.51 -2.18
C SER A 348 31.76 -49.26 -1.54
N GLY A 349 30.62 -49.56 -2.17
CA GLY A 349 30.31 -50.67 -3.07
C GLY A 349 29.66 -51.80 -2.27
N ALA A 350 28.35 -51.99 -2.41
CA ALA A 350 27.63 -53.27 -2.36
C ALA A 350 26.11 -53.04 -2.51
N GLU A 351 25.56 -53.55 -3.61
CA GLU A 351 24.15 -53.97 -3.74
C GLU A 351 23.91 -55.21 -2.85
N ILE A 352 22.64 -55.49 -2.50
CA ILE A 352 21.97 -56.79 -2.74
C ILE A 352 20.57 -56.85 -2.06
N GLU A 353 19.61 -57.22 -2.93
CA GLU A 353 18.40 -58.06 -2.79
C GLU A 353 17.08 -57.63 -2.11
N HIS A 354 16.07 -57.85 -2.96
CA HIS A 354 14.65 -58.08 -2.74
C HIS A 354 14.30 -59.15 -1.69
N THR A 355 13.10 -59.02 -1.13
CA THR A 355 12.22 -60.17 -0.88
C THR A 355 10.76 -59.73 -0.89
N GLU A 356 9.98 -60.30 -1.81
CA GLU A 356 8.50 -60.33 -1.80
C GLU A 356 8.01 -61.45 -0.87
N ALA A 357 6.86 -61.26 -0.22
CA ALA A 357 5.84 -62.31 -0.02
C ALA A 357 4.51 -61.75 0.53
N ALA A 358 3.51 -61.75 -0.36
CA ALA A 358 2.14 -62.26 -0.25
C ALA A 358 1.19 -61.96 0.95
N GLU A 359 0.07 -61.32 0.58
CA GLU A 359 -1.35 -61.65 0.80
C GLU A 359 -1.90 -62.03 2.21
N ALA A 360 -2.91 -61.27 2.63
CA ALA A 360 -4.21 -61.82 3.02
C ALA A 360 -5.32 -60.76 2.90
N ALA A 361 -6.38 -61.10 2.20
CA ALA A 361 -7.60 -60.32 2.01
C ALA A 361 -8.60 -60.55 3.14
N GLU A 362 -9.36 -59.53 3.51
CA GLU A 362 -10.70 -59.71 4.07
C GLU A 362 -11.61 -58.56 3.62
N ALA A 363 -12.71 -58.94 3.00
CA ALA A 363 -13.75 -58.05 2.49
C ALA A 363 -14.79 -57.78 3.58
N ALA A 364 -15.20 -56.53 3.75
CA ALA A 364 -16.40 -56.15 4.48
C ALA A 364 -17.13 -55.01 3.76
N GLU A 365 -18.45 -55.04 3.86
CA GLU A 365 -19.46 -54.49 2.95
C GLU A 365 -19.47 -52.96 2.78
N LYS A 366 -19.92 -52.58 1.58
CA LYS A 366 -20.26 -51.23 1.14
C LYS A 366 -21.35 -50.60 2.01
N ILE A 367 -21.10 -49.37 2.44
CA ILE A 367 -22.13 -48.38 2.73
C ILE A 367 -21.88 -47.25 1.72
N GLU A 368 -22.81 -47.05 0.78
CA GLU A 368 -22.79 -45.91 -0.15
C GLU A 368 -23.02 -44.62 0.65
N VAL A 369 -21.92 -43.96 0.99
CA VAL A 369 -21.89 -42.51 1.23
C VAL A 369 -21.56 -41.90 -0.13
N ALA A 370 -22.38 -40.96 -0.59
CA ALA A 370 -22.14 -40.24 -1.84
C ALA A 370 -20.71 -39.69 -1.86
N GLU A 371 -19.85 -40.30 -2.69
CA GLU A 371 -18.46 -39.87 -2.86
C GLU A 371 -18.47 -38.43 -3.39
N ALA A 372 -17.92 -37.52 -2.61
CA ALA A 372 -17.49 -36.23 -3.12
C ALA A 372 -16.54 -36.48 -4.28
N LYS A 373 -16.79 -35.82 -5.42
CA LYS A 373 -15.87 -35.80 -6.56
C LYS A 373 -14.44 -35.55 -6.05
N PRO A 374 -13.43 -36.34 -6.45
CA PRO A 374 -12.06 -36.07 -6.04
C PRO A 374 -11.63 -34.71 -6.60
N CYS A 375 -11.20 -33.82 -5.71
CA CYS A 375 -10.66 -32.52 -6.09
C CYS A 375 -9.30 -32.73 -6.78
N ASN A 376 -9.21 -32.36 -8.06
CA ASN A 376 -8.03 -32.61 -8.89
C ASN A 376 -6.89 -31.59 -8.70
N LEU A 377 -7.10 -30.52 -7.93
CA LEU A 377 -6.06 -29.52 -7.67
C LEU A 377 -5.14 -29.99 -6.55
N GLN A 378 -3.90 -30.32 -6.90
CA GLN A 378 -2.85 -30.71 -5.96
C GLN A 378 -1.62 -29.81 -6.16
N TYR A 379 -0.98 -29.48 -5.04
CA TYR A 379 0.18 -28.59 -5.00
C TYR A 379 1.23 -29.19 -4.09
N ASP A 380 2.50 -28.89 -4.38
CA ASP A 380 3.61 -29.27 -3.52
C ASP A 380 3.47 -28.61 -2.16
N GLN A 381 3.98 -29.26 -1.11
CA GLN A 381 3.91 -28.73 0.25
C GLN A 381 4.55 -27.33 0.33
N ASP A 382 5.68 -27.11 -0.35
CA ASP A 382 6.37 -25.81 -0.38
C ASP A 382 5.53 -24.71 -1.07
N ALA A 383 4.62 -25.05 -1.98
CA ALA A 383 3.71 -24.08 -2.60
C ALA A 383 2.57 -23.67 -1.63
N LEU A 384 2.09 -24.62 -0.83
CA LEU A 384 1.16 -24.37 0.28
C LEU A 384 1.83 -23.59 1.42
N GLN A 385 3.13 -23.81 1.62
CA GLN A 385 3.97 -23.09 2.57
C GLN A 385 4.90 -22.12 1.83
N ASP A 386 4.34 -21.10 1.17
CA ASP A 386 5.06 -20.19 0.25
C ASP A 386 6.33 -19.56 0.84
N LYS A 387 6.47 -19.50 2.17
CA LYS A 387 7.73 -19.13 2.82
C LYS A 387 8.91 -20.04 2.43
N HIS A 388 8.65 -21.33 2.22
CA HIS A 388 9.63 -22.35 1.85
C HIS A 388 9.77 -22.54 0.33
N TYR A 389 8.87 -21.97 -0.47
CA TYR A 389 8.93 -22.07 -1.92
C TYR A 389 10.19 -21.39 -2.50
N GLN A 390 11.07 -22.20 -3.08
CA GLN A 390 12.28 -21.75 -3.75
C GLN A 390 12.04 -21.54 -5.24
N ALA A 391 12.03 -20.27 -5.65
CA ALA A 391 11.91 -19.86 -7.04
C ALA A 391 13.29 -19.83 -7.72
N ASP A 392 14.03 -20.94 -7.68
CA ASP A 392 15.45 -20.97 -8.07
C ASP A 392 15.66 -21.11 -9.58
N GLU A 393 14.78 -21.82 -10.29
CA GLU A 393 14.87 -21.94 -11.74
C GLU A 393 14.67 -20.58 -12.42
N PRO A 394 15.49 -20.21 -13.42
CA PRO A 394 15.43 -18.92 -14.11
C PRO A 394 14.32 -18.88 -15.18
N THR A 395 13.11 -19.29 -14.81
CA THR A 395 11.89 -19.18 -15.62
C THR A 395 11.26 -17.81 -15.43
N GLU A 396 10.54 -17.27 -16.43
CA GLU A 396 9.87 -15.98 -16.32
C GLU A 396 8.89 -15.92 -15.14
N ILE A 397 8.16 -17.01 -14.85
CA ILE A 397 7.24 -17.06 -13.70
C ILE A 397 7.98 -16.89 -12.36
N ASN A 398 9.11 -17.58 -12.17
CA ASN A 398 9.91 -17.50 -10.94
C ASN A 398 10.58 -16.14 -10.77
N GLU A 399 10.97 -15.47 -11.87
CA GLU A 399 11.42 -14.07 -11.81
C GLU A 399 10.33 -13.14 -11.30
N ILE A 400 9.10 -13.30 -11.79
CA ILE A 400 7.95 -12.52 -11.33
C ILE A 400 7.65 -12.82 -9.85
N ILE A 401 7.64 -14.09 -9.44
CA ILE A 401 7.43 -14.48 -8.04
C ILE A 401 8.48 -13.84 -7.13
N ARG A 402 9.78 -13.94 -7.46
CA ARG A 402 10.86 -13.30 -6.69
C ARG A 402 10.67 -11.79 -6.57
N ALA A 403 10.27 -11.14 -7.67
CA ALA A 403 9.98 -9.71 -7.68
C ALA A 403 8.76 -9.35 -6.82
N LEU A 404 7.71 -10.17 -6.81
CA LEU A 404 6.52 -9.95 -5.99
C LEU A 404 6.80 -10.13 -4.49
N LYS A 405 7.64 -11.11 -4.12
CA LYS A 405 8.11 -11.35 -2.74
C LYS A 405 8.98 -10.23 -2.16
N SER A 406 9.38 -9.23 -2.96
CA SER A 406 10.20 -8.09 -2.49
C SER A 406 9.46 -7.13 -1.55
N HIS A 407 8.12 -7.17 -1.54
CA HIS A 407 7.25 -6.22 -0.83
C HIS A 407 7.48 -4.75 -1.19
N ASN A 408 8.12 -4.47 -2.32
CA ASN A 408 8.51 -3.13 -2.76
C ASN A 408 7.72 -2.73 -4.00
N TRP A 409 6.93 -1.65 -3.93
CA TRP A 409 6.10 -1.20 -5.05
C TRP A 409 6.88 -0.95 -6.35
N TYR A 410 8.13 -0.50 -6.26
CA TYR A 410 9.01 -0.25 -7.40
C TYR A 410 9.41 -1.52 -8.14
N THR A 411 9.42 -2.66 -7.44
CA THR A 411 9.74 -3.98 -8.00
C THR A 411 8.47 -4.78 -8.34
N GLN A 412 7.43 -4.68 -7.50
CA GLN A 412 6.17 -5.39 -7.66
C GLN A 412 5.35 -4.90 -8.86
N ASN A 413 5.21 -3.57 -9.03
CA ASN A 413 4.37 -3.03 -10.10
C ASN A 413 4.86 -3.43 -11.52
N PRO A 414 6.17 -3.37 -11.83
CA PRO A 414 6.70 -3.92 -13.08
C PRO A 414 6.50 -5.43 -13.22
N ALA A 415 6.64 -6.20 -12.13
CA ALA A 415 6.44 -7.65 -12.14
C ALA A 415 5.01 -8.04 -12.54
N ILE A 416 4.00 -7.37 -11.99
CA ILE A 416 2.60 -7.57 -12.39
C ILE A 416 2.39 -7.26 -13.87
N THR A 417 3.01 -6.19 -14.38
CA THR A 417 2.92 -5.83 -15.81
C THR A 417 3.55 -6.90 -16.71
N ASN A 418 4.55 -7.63 -16.20
CA ASN A 418 5.22 -8.69 -16.93
C ASN A 418 4.43 -10.02 -16.97
N ILE A 419 3.36 -10.20 -16.19
CA ILE A 419 2.53 -11.42 -16.21
C ILE A 419 1.99 -11.73 -17.61
N ARG A 420 1.76 -10.69 -18.43
CA ARG A 420 1.33 -10.87 -19.84
C ARG A 420 2.31 -11.68 -20.69
N LYS A 421 3.57 -11.81 -20.27
CA LYS A 421 4.61 -12.61 -20.95
C LYS A 421 4.44 -14.11 -20.71
N LEU A 422 3.72 -14.50 -19.65
CA LEU A 422 3.53 -15.91 -19.26
C LEU A 422 2.48 -16.65 -20.11
N ALA A 423 1.86 -15.98 -21.09
CA ALA A 423 0.72 -16.51 -21.85
C ALA A 423 1.01 -17.84 -22.59
N SER A 424 2.28 -18.16 -22.84
CA SER A 424 2.74 -19.37 -23.53
C SER A 424 3.75 -20.19 -22.73
N GLU A 425 3.93 -19.90 -21.44
CA GLU A 425 4.92 -20.59 -20.61
C GLU A 425 4.31 -21.88 -20.03
N ASP A 426 5.00 -23.01 -20.25
CA ASP A 426 4.64 -24.31 -19.67
C ASP A 426 5.37 -24.45 -18.35
N THR A 427 4.65 -24.28 -17.24
CA THR A 427 5.21 -24.27 -15.87
C THR A 427 4.34 -25.12 -14.95
N THR A 428 4.83 -25.44 -13.76
CA THR A 428 4.11 -26.32 -12.85
C THR A 428 2.85 -25.66 -12.27
N PRO A 429 1.80 -26.44 -11.96
CA PRO A 429 0.64 -25.96 -11.20
C PRO A 429 1.00 -25.21 -9.92
N SER A 430 2.03 -25.70 -9.20
CA SER A 430 2.57 -25.09 -7.98
C SER A 430 3.11 -23.68 -8.23
N ALA A 431 3.79 -23.42 -9.35
CA ALA A 431 4.32 -22.09 -9.68
C ALA A 431 3.18 -21.08 -9.95
N TRP A 432 2.15 -21.49 -10.70
CA TRP A 432 0.96 -20.66 -10.92
C TRP A 432 0.20 -20.38 -9.63
N PHE A 433 0.08 -21.36 -8.75
CA PHE A 433 -0.52 -21.20 -7.43
C PHE A 433 0.24 -20.18 -6.58
N VAL A 434 1.57 -20.32 -6.49
CA VAL A 434 2.42 -19.39 -5.75
C VAL A 434 2.40 -17.98 -6.34
N LEU A 435 2.38 -17.86 -7.68
CA LEU A 435 2.18 -16.58 -8.34
C LEU A 435 0.86 -15.93 -7.91
N GLY A 436 -0.23 -16.70 -7.87
CA GLY A 436 -1.55 -16.23 -7.44
C GLY A 436 -1.53 -15.69 -6.01
N ARG A 437 -0.90 -16.42 -5.08
CA ARG A 437 -0.71 -15.97 -3.69
C ARG A 437 0.03 -14.64 -3.63
N ASN A 438 1.14 -14.53 -4.36
CA ASN A 438 2.00 -13.35 -4.33
C ASN A 438 1.38 -12.12 -5.01
N ILE A 439 0.53 -12.30 -6.04
CA ILE A 439 -0.28 -11.21 -6.61
C ILE A 439 -1.25 -10.66 -5.56
N TYR A 440 -1.97 -11.56 -4.88
CA TYR A 440 -2.92 -11.14 -3.85
C TYR A 440 -2.23 -10.45 -2.67
N GLN A 441 -1.09 -10.99 -2.23
CA GLN A 441 -0.24 -10.39 -1.22
C GLN A 441 0.20 -8.96 -1.62
N ALA A 442 0.65 -8.78 -2.86
CA ALA A 442 1.05 -7.47 -3.36
C ALA A 442 -0.13 -6.49 -3.41
N ALA A 443 -1.33 -6.95 -3.77
CA ALA A 443 -2.54 -6.12 -3.75
C ALA A 443 -2.89 -5.68 -2.32
N CYS A 444 -2.86 -6.58 -1.34
CA CYS A 444 -2.99 -6.25 0.09
C CYS A 444 -1.86 -5.33 0.58
N GLY A 445 -0.68 -5.36 -0.03
CA GLY A 445 0.38 -4.37 0.19
C GLY A 445 0.16 -3.03 -0.50
N ASN A 446 -1.02 -2.79 -1.09
CA ASN A 446 -1.37 -1.64 -1.91
C ASN A 446 -0.49 -1.44 -3.16
N SER A 447 0.14 -2.48 -3.72
CA SER A 447 0.79 -2.37 -5.04
C SER A 447 -0.28 -2.07 -6.10
N GLN A 448 -0.21 -0.87 -6.70
CA GLN A 448 -1.25 -0.36 -7.60
C GLN A 448 -1.55 -1.33 -8.76
N LYS A 449 -0.52 -1.91 -9.40
CA LYS A 449 -0.73 -2.85 -10.51
C LYS A 449 -1.34 -4.17 -10.04
N ALA A 450 -0.99 -4.64 -8.85
CA ALA A 450 -1.62 -5.82 -8.26
C ALA A 450 -3.09 -5.54 -7.92
N MET A 451 -3.41 -4.37 -7.36
CA MET A 451 -4.80 -3.94 -7.12
C MET A 451 -5.60 -3.88 -8.42
N GLU A 452 -5.06 -3.28 -9.48
CA GLU A 452 -5.66 -3.25 -10.82
C GLU A 452 -5.88 -4.67 -11.36
N PHE A 453 -4.92 -5.59 -11.14
CA PHE A 453 -5.01 -6.98 -11.56
C PHE A 453 -6.18 -7.69 -10.85
N ILE A 454 -6.28 -7.59 -9.52
CA ILE A 454 -7.35 -8.21 -8.74
C ILE A 454 -8.72 -7.60 -9.08
N ASN A 455 -8.82 -6.29 -9.28
CA ASN A 455 -10.09 -5.65 -9.64
C ASN A 455 -10.60 -6.07 -11.02
N ALA A 456 -9.69 -6.36 -11.95
CA ALA A 456 -9.99 -6.83 -13.31
C ALA A 456 -9.86 -8.37 -13.46
N LEU A 457 -9.87 -9.13 -12.35
CA LEU A 457 -9.46 -10.54 -12.31
C LEU A 457 -10.15 -11.44 -13.34
N ASP A 458 -11.45 -11.27 -13.56
CA ASP A 458 -12.21 -11.98 -14.61
C ASP A 458 -11.58 -11.80 -16.00
N SER A 459 -11.39 -10.55 -16.43
CA SER A 459 -10.76 -10.26 -17.73
C SER A 459 -9.29 -10.69 -17.79
N ARG A 460 -8.57 -10.69 -16.65
CA ARG A 460 -7.17 -11.13 -16.60
C ARG A 460 -7.04 -12.64 -16.77
N LEU A 461 -7.91 -13.41 -16.14
CA LEU A 461 -7.91 -14.87 -16.24
C LEU A 461 -8.27 -15.35 -17.65
N GLU A 462 -9.12 -14.62 -18.39
CA GLU A 462 -9.44 -14.91 -19.80
C GLU A 462 -8.23 -14.84 -20.75
N HIS A 463 -7.18 -14.12 -20.36
CA HIS A 463 -5.94 -14.02 -21.13
C HIS A 463 -4.89 -15.09 -20.76
N ILE A 464 -5.20 -15.97 -19.82
CA ILE A 464 -4.35 -17.07 -19.36
C ILE A 464 -4.96 -18.38 -19.86
N GLN A 465 -4.11 -19.38 -20.13
CA GLN A 465 -4.59 -20.71 -20.49
C GLN A 465 -5.56 -21.23 -19.40
N PRO A 466 -6.72 -21.83 -19.76
CA PRO A 466 -7.80 -22.09 -18.80
C PRO A 466 -7.43 -22.94 -17.57
N ASP A 467 -6.49 -23.87 -17.71
CA ASP A 467 -6.02 -24.73 -16.62
C ASP A 467 -5.11 -23.95 -15.66
N ASN A 468 -4.15 -23.20 -16.22
CA ASN A 468 -3.28 -22.29 -15.46
C ASN A 468 -4.08 -21.20 -14.71
N ALA A 469 -5.17 -20.71 -15.31
CA ALA A 469 -6.08 -19.76 -14.68
C ALA A 469 -6.72 -20.30 -13.39
N LYS A 470 -7.05 -21.61 -13.34
CA LYS A 470 -7.55 -22.27 -12.11
C LYS A 470 -6.50 -22.26 -11.01
N HIS A 471 -5.25 -22.62 -11.33
CA HIS A 471 -4.17 -22.64 -10.35
C HIS A 471 -3.85 -21.24 -9.81
N LEU A 472 -3.83 -20.23 -10.69
CA LEU A 472 -3.65 -18.84 -10.29
C LEU A 472 -4.77 -18.38 -9.34
N LEU A 473 -6.04 -18.64 -9.69
CA LEU A 473 -7.19 -18.27 -8.86
C LEU A 473 -7.19 -19.01 -7.52
N ALA A 474 -6.83 -20.30 -7.51
CA ALA A 474 -6.67 -21.08 -6.28
C ALA A 474 -5.65 -20.44 -5.35
N GLY A 475 -4.49 -20.03 -5.87
CA GLY A 475 -3.48 -19.31 -5.11
C GLY A 475 -3.97 -17.98 -4.54
N ILE A 476 -4.66 -17.18 -5.37
CA ILE A 476 -5.26 -15.90 -4.95
C ILE A 476 -6.22 -16.10 -3.78
N VAL A 477 -7.14 -17.07 -3.88
CA VAL A 477 -8.16 -17.32 -2.86
C VAL A 477 -7.55 -17.98 -1.62
N PHE A 478 -6.55 -18.83 -1.78
CA PHE A 478 -5.83 -19.45 -0.65
C PHE A 478 -5.13 -18.39 0.21
N GLU A 479 -4.47 -17.40 -0.39
CA GLU A 479 -3.77 -16.33 0.35
C GLU A 479 -4.69 -15.47 1.23
N ILE A 480 -6.00 -15.42 0.92
CA ILE A 480 -7.02 -14.74 1.75
C ILE A 480 -7.07 -15.37 3.14
N TYR A 481 -7.06 -16.70 3.22
CA TYR A 481 -7.36 -17.45 4.45
C TYR A 481 -6.13 -18.07 5.11
N PHE A 482 -5.07 -18.33 4.35
CA PHE A 482 -3.89 -19.03 4.84
C PHE A 482 -2.64 -18.15 4.80
N ASP A 483 -1.78 -18.34 5.78
CA ASP A 483 -0.53 -17.60 5.93
C ASP A 483 0.65 -18.23 5.14
N PRO A 484 1.84 -17.62 5.12
CA PRO A 484 2.99 -18.16 4.41
C PRO A 484 3.47 -19.54 4.89
N GLU A 485 3.10 -19.98 6.10
CA GLU A 485 3.38 -21.32 6.63
C GLU A 485 2.31 -22.34 6.22
N GLY A 486 1.24 -21.87 5.56
CA GLY A 486 0.08 -22.69 5.17
C GLY A 486 -0.96 -22.84 6.27
N ASP A 487 -0.83 -22.11 7.38
CA ASP A 487 -1.75 -22.17 8.51
C ASP A 487 -2.94 -21.22 8.33
N PHE A 488 -4.10 -21.59 8.87
CA PHE A 488 -5.29 -20.75 8.83
C PHE A 488 -5.07 -19.47 9.65
N ARG A 489 -5.30 -18.32 9.02
CA ARG A 489 -5.10 -17.00 9.62
C ARG A 489 -6.11 -16.74 10.73
N GLU A 490 -5.66 -16.12 11.82
CA GLU A 490 -6.57 -15.54 12.81
C GLU A 490 -7.42 -14.41 12.21
N LYS A 491 -6.80 -13.55 11.40
CA LYS A 491 -7.47 -12.48 10.64
C LYS A 491 -7.23 -12.68 9.13
N PRO A 492 -8.25 -13.06 8.35
CA PRO A 492 -8.13 -13.20 6.90
C PRO A 492 -7.72 -11.89 6.22
N LYS A 493 -6.92 -11.98 5.15
CA LYS A 493 -6.56 -10.84 4.31
C LYS A 493 -7.72 -10.52 3.39
N PHE A 494 -8.69 -9.73 3.86
CA PHE A 494 -9.97 -9.62 3.18
C PHE A 494 -10.17 -8.33 2.37
N ASP A 495 -9.19 -7.43 2.35
CA ASP A 495 -9.25 -6.10 1.71
C ASP A 495 -9.72 -6.17 0.25
N TYR A 496 -9.23 -7.16 -0.50
CA TYR A 496 -9.52 -7.36 -1.93
C TYR A 496 -10.30 -8.65 -2.22
N ALA A 497 -10.84 -9.33 -1.20
CA ALA A 497 -11.41 -10.67 -1.33
C ALA A 497 -12.74 -10.71 -2.12
N SER A 498 -13.48 -9.59 -2.17
CA SER A 498 -14.81 -9.55 -2.78
C SER A 498 -14.82 -9.96 -4.26
N LYS A 499 -13.81 -9.57 -5.04
CA LYS A 499 -13.73 -9.89 -6.48
C LYS A 499 -13.28 -11.35 -6.72
N PRO A 500 -12.19 -11.87 -6.12
CA PRO A 500 -11.87 -13.30 -6.18
C PRO A 500 -13.02 -14.21 -5.75
N LEU A 501 -13.73 -13.87 -4.67
CA LEU A 501 -14.87 -14.65 -4.17
C LEU A 501 -16.12 -14.54 -5.06
N ALA A 502 -16.23 -13.53 -5.91
CA ALA A 502 -17.24 -13.48 -6.96
C ALA A 502 -16.83 -14.33 -8.17
N VAL A 503 -15.55 -14.29 -8.56
CA VAL A 503 -15.00 -15.03 -9.72
C VAL A 503 -15.00 -16.54 -9.46
N ILE A 504 -14.64 -17.00 -8.27
CA ILE A 504 -14.63 -18.44 -7.91
C ILE A 504 -16.02 -19.10 -8.00
N LYS A 505 -17.11 -18.30 -7.99
CA LYS A 505 -18.49 -18.81 -8.17
C LYS A 505 -18.85 -19.08 -9.62
N LEU A 506 -18.03 -18.66 -10.58
CA LEU A 506 -18.27 -18.92 -12.00
C LEU A 506 -18.00 -20.39 -12.32
N GLU A 507 -18.82 -20.96 -13.22
CA GLU A 507 -18.82 -22.39 -13.55
C GLU A 507 -17.43 -22.98 -13.88
N PRO A 508 -16.54 -22.30 -14.64
CA PRO A 508 -15.20 -22.82 -14.95
C PRO A 508 -14.30 -23.06 -13.73
N TYR A 509 -14.63 -22.50 -12.57
CA TYR A 509 -13.81 -22.54 -11.36
C TYR A 509 -14.40 -23.40 -10.24
N SER A 510 -15.39 -24.25 -10.54
CA SER A 510 -15.99 -25.19 -9.57
C SER A 510 -14.95 -26.04 -8.84
N GLU A 511 -13.93 -26.55 -9.53
CA GLU A 511 -12.82 -27.31 -8.93
C GLU A 511 -11.98 -26.47 -7.95
N VAL A 512 -11.82 -25.17 -8.22
CA VAL A 512 -11.12 -24.24 -7.31
C VAL A 512 -11.95 -24.02 -6.04
N LEU A 513 -13.27 -23.89 -6.20
CA LEU A 513 -14.19 -23.76 -5.07
C LEU A 513 -14.16 -24.99 -4.16
N GLU A 514 -14.20 -26.18 -4.75
CA GLU A 514 -14.08 -27.46 -4.04
C GLU A 514 -12.74 -27.56 -3.29
N PHE A 515 -11.63 -27.20 -3.95
CA PHE A 515 -10.30 -27.18 -3.33
C PHE A 515 -10.27 -26.28 -2.10
N ILE A 516 -10.68 -25.02 -2.23
CA ILE A 516 -10.64 -24.05 -1.14
C ILE A 516 -11.53 -24.50 0.01
N ASN A 517 -12.76 -24.93 -0.27
CA ASN A 517 -13.68 -25.38 0.78
C ASN A 517 -13.16 -26.64 1.49
N SER A 518 -12.46 -27.54 0.80
CA SER A 518 -11.82 -28.70 1.45
C SER A 518 -10.75 -28.28 2.47
N LYS A 519 -10.04 -27.16 2.22
CA LYS A 519 -9.04 -26.60 3.14
C LYS A 519 -9.68 -25.81 4.28
N LEU A 520 -10.84 -25.19 4.05
CA LEU A 520 -11.55 -24.41 5.06
C LEU A 520 -12.44 -25.25 5.98
N GLU A 521 -12.82 -26.46 5.57
CA GLU A 521 -13.71 -27.35 6.33
C GLU A 521 -13.26 -27.57 7.80
N PRO A 522 -11.97 -27.82 8.11
CA PRO A 522 -11.50 -27.93 9.51
C PRO A 522 -11.67 -26.64 10.33
N HIS A 523 -11.89 -25.50 9.67
CA HIS A 523 -11.95 -24.17 10.27
C HIS A 523 -13.33 -23.51 10.15
N LYS A 524 -14.35 -24.23 9.67
CA LYS A 524 -15.69 -23.66 9.41
C LYS A 524 -16.33 -22.98 10.63
N GLY A 525 -16.04 -23.44 11.85
CA GLY A 525 -16.53 -22.83 13.09
C GLY A 525 -15.96 -21.42 13.35
N LYS A 526 -14.90 -21.02 12.64
CA LYS A 526 -14.28 -19.70 12.72
C LYS A 526 -14.70 -18.78 11.56
N LEU A 527 -15.67 -19.19 10.73
CA LEU A 527 -16.10 -18.46 9.55
C LEU A 527 -17.63 -18.29 9.54
N ILE A 528 -18.11 -17.06 9.36
CA ILE A 528 -19.55 -16.78 9.17
C ILE A 528 -19.99 -16.96 7.72
N TYR A 529 -19.03 -16.96 6.80
CA TYR A 529 -19.25 -17.05 5.38
C TYR A 529 -18.20 -17.98 4.77
N LEU A 530 -18.64 -18.99 4.02
CA LEU A 530 -17.77 -19.84 3.22
C LEU A 530 -17.80 -19.41 1.74
N PRO A 531 -16.69 -19.52 1.01
CA PRO A 531 -16.69 -19.36 -0.44
C PRO A 531 -17.80 -20.20 -1.09
N GLY A 532 -18.62 -19.55 -1.94
CA GLY A 532 -19.74 -20.19 -2.62
C GLY A 532 -21.10 -20.03 -1.92
N ASP A 533 -21.14 -19.54 -0.68
CA ASP A 533 -22.39 -19.28 0.04
C ASP A 533 -23.37 -18.41 -0.78
N GLN A 534 -24.66 -18.69 -0.60
CA GLN A 534 -25.75 -17.97 -1.27
C GLN A 534 -26.46 -16.99 -0.33
N ASP A 535 -26.36 -17.21 0.98
CA ASP A 535 -27.04 -16.40 1.96
C ASP A 535 -26.35 -15.05 2.14
N LYS A 536 -27.14 -13.99 2.12
CA LYS A 536 -26.67 -12.65 2.47
C LYS A 536 -26.78 -12.43 3.98
N ARG A 537 -25.85 -11.65 4.52
CA ARG A 537 -25.84 -11.19 5.90
C ARG A 537 -26.31 -9.74 5.95
N HIS A 538 -27.04 -9.38 6.99
CA HIS A 538 -27.65 -8.06 7.10
C HIS A 538 -27.20 -7.34 8.37
N ILE A 539 -26.72 -6.11 8.20
CA ILE A 539 -26.33 -5.19 9.27
C ILE A 539 -27.43 -4.17 9.48
N THR A 540 -27.82 -3.94 10.73
CA THR A 540 -28.73 -2.87 11.12
C THR A 540 -28.04 -1.91 12.07
N ALA A 541 -27.92 -0.64 11.69
CA ALA A 541 -27.40 0.42 12.53
C ALA A 541 -28.52 1.28 13.13
N ARG A 542 -28.43 1.64 14.41
CA ARG A 542 -29.33 2.62 15.03
C ARG A 542 -28.57 3.89 15.34
N LEU A 543 -29.15 5.01 14.97
CA LEU A 543 -28.56 6.33 15.10
C LEU A 543 -29.49 7.25 15.89
N SER A 544 -28.91 8.19 16.63
CA SER A 544 -29.64 9.27 17.30
C SER A 544 -29.17 10.62 16.76
N VAL A 545 -30.09 11.57 16.65
CA VAL A 545 -29.78 12.94 16.25
C VAL A 545 -29.82 13.79 17.51
N VAL A 546 -28.70 14.43 17.83
CA VAL A 546 -28.55 15.33 18.98
C VAL A 546 -28.39 16.75 18.46
N ASN A 547 -29.34 17.61 18.79
CA ASN A 547 -29.27 19.04 18.48
C ASN A 547 -28.51 19.76 19.61
N ASN A 548 -27.30 20.24 19.32
CA ASN A 548 -26.61 21.21 20.17
C ASN A 548 -26.82 22.62 19.62
N GLU A 549 -26.65 23.65 20.46
CA GLU A 549 -26.94 25.07 20.14
C GLU A 549 -26.19 25.60 18.90
N GLU A 550 -25.14 24.92 18.43
CA GLU A 550 -24.34 25.32 17.27
C GLU A 550 -24.37 24.34 16.07
N LYS A 551 -24.69 23.05 16.25
CA LYS A 551 -24.72 22.03 15.18
C LYS A 551 -25.60 20.81 15.53
N GLU A 552 -26.18 20.21 14.49
CA GLU A 552 -26.80 18.88 14.53
C GLU A 552 -25.71 17.80 14.50
N GLU A 553 -25.67 16.93 15.52
CA GLU A 553 -24.71 15.83 15.64
C GLU A 553 -25.44 14.49 15.56
N ILE A 554 -25.04 13.62 14.63
CA ILE A 554 -25.57 12.26 14.52
C ILE A 554 -24.65 11.31 15.30
N LYS A 555 -25.22 10.46 16.17
CA LYS A 555 -24.49 9.50 17.00
C LYS A 555 -24.89 8.06 16.70
N LEU A 556 -23.93 7.15 16.78
CA LEU A 556 -24.15 5.70 16.62
C LEU A 556 -24.57 5.06 17.95
N GLU A 557 -25.78 4.51 18.02
CA GLU A 557 -26.30 3.89 19.24
C GLU A 557 -26.08 2.37 19.28
N SER A 558 -26.11 1.70 18.13
CA SER A 558 -26.08 0.23 18.08
C SER A 558 -25.78 -0.25 16.65
N VAL A 559 -25.11 -1.40 16.55
CA VAL A 559 -24.81 -2.09 15.28
C VAL A 559 -25.09 -3.58 15.47
N LEU A 560 -26.08 -4.09 14.75
CA LEU A 560 -26.52 -5.48 14.83
C LEU A 560 -26.13 -6.23 13.57
N LEU A 561 -25.56 -7.42 13.68
CA LEU A 561 -25.40 -8.36 12.58
C LEU A 561 -26.32 -9.56 12.81
N ASN A 562 -27.28 -9.78 11.93
CA ASN A 562 -28.32 -10.82 12.09
C ASN A 562 -28.99 -10.81 13.49
N GLY A 563 -29.15 -9.61 14.09
CA GLY A 563 -29.75 -9.44 15.41
C GLY A 563 -28.77 -9.47 16.60
N HIS A 564 -27.49 -9.72 16.39
CA HIS A 564 -26.47 -9.73 17.46
C HIS A 564 -25.74 -8.40 17.57
N GLU A 565 -25.68 -7.83 18.78
CA GLU A 565 -25.06 -6.53 19.04
C GLU A 565 -23.53 -6.61 18.99
N LEU A 566 -22.94 -5.80 18.11
CA LEU A 566 -21.51 -5.68 17.87
C LEU A 566 -20.88 -4.48 18.59
N LEU A 567 -21.69 -3.54 19.09
CA LEU A 567 -21.20 -2.38 19.84
C LEU A 567 -21.01 -2.75 21.32
N LEU A 568 -19.81 -2.50 21.87
CA LEU A 568 -19.47 -2.81 23.25
C LEU A 568 -19.14 -1.55 24.03
N ASN A 569 -19.37 -1.58 25.35
CA ASN A 569 -18.78 -0.60 26.26
C ASN A 569 -17.34 -1.03 26.57
N ILE A 570 -16.40 -0.10 26.50
CA ILE A 570 -15.01 -0.29 26.89
C ILE A 570 -14.97 -0.63 28.38
N SER A 571 -14.39 -1.77 28.72
CA SER A 571 -13.91 -2.03 30.08
C SER A 571 -12.42 -1.70 30.14
N ASN A 572 -11.88 -1.40 31.33
CA ASN A 572 -10.47 -0.98 31.51
C ASN A 572 -9.39 -1.98 30.99
N ASN A 573 -9.77 -3.10 30.38
CA ASN A 573 -8.89 -4.18 29.90
C ASN A 573 -8.84 -4.37 28.37
N THR A 574 -9.48 -3.52 27.56
CA THR A 574 -9.33 -3.58 26.09
C THR A 574 -7.92 -3.11 25.66
N PRO A 575 -7.18 -3.86 24.83
CA PRO A 575 -5.86 -3.46 24.36
C PRO A 575 -5.89 -2.13 23.58
N ASP A 576 -5.01 -1.18 23.94
CA ASP A 576 -4.91 0.15 23.34
C ASP A 576 -4.68 0.14 21.81
N SER A 577 -4.13 -0.95 21.27
CA SER A 577 -3.83 -1.06 19.83
C SER A 577 -5.07 -1.25 18.95
N GLU A 578 -6.15 -1.83 19.46
CA GLU A 578 -7.42 -1.95 18.71
C GLU A 578 -8.32 -0.73 18.90
N TRP A 579 -8.18 -0.01 20.01
CA TRP A 579 -8.91 1.23 20.35
C TRP A 579 -8.72 2.36 19.31
N PHE A 580 -7.53 2.45 18.74
CA PHE A 580 -7.10 3.47 17.78
C PHE A 580 -7.95 3.56 16.50
N LEU A 581 -8.49 2.44 16.02
CA LEU A 581 -9.17 2.33 14.71
C LEU A 581 -10.62 2.86 14.67
N TRP A 582 -11.21 3.21 15.82
CA TRP A 582 -12.66 3.40 15.95
C TRP A 582 -13.09 4.82 16.33
N THR A 583 -12.16 5.76 16.39
CA THR A 583 -12.36 7.04 17.06
C THR A 583 -12.17 8.20 16.08
N GLY A 584 -13.22 8.44 15.29
CA GLY A 584 -13.36 9.53 14.30
C GLY A 584 -14.79 9.63 13.77
N ARG A 585 -15.02 10.45 12.74
CA ARG A 585 -16.29 10.45 11.99
C ARG A 585 -16.45 9.12 11.25
N LEU A 586 -17.49 8.36 11.60
CA LEU A 586 -17.84 7.07 10.98
C LEU A 586 -18.95 7.24 9.94
N THR A 587 -19.02 6.30 9.01
CA THR A 587 -20.05 6.20 7.96
C THR A 587 -20.57 4.76 7.91
N LEU A 588 -21.75 4.54 7.32
CA LEU A 588 -22.29 3.18 7.18
C LEU A 588 -21.40 2.32 6.28
N GLU A 589 -20.78 2.91 5.26
CA GLU A 589 -19.85 2.18 4.39
C GLU A 589 -18.58 1.76 5.15
N GLN A 590 -18.07 2.57 6.08
CA GLN A 590 -16.96 2.17 6.95
C GLN A 590 -17.35 1.02 7.89
N ILE A 591 -18.53 1.07 8.51
CA ILE A 591 -19.03 -0.04 9.35
C ILE A 591 -19.14 -1.33 8.53
N ARG A 592 -19.77 -1.24 7.35
CA ARG A 592 -19.94 -2.38 6.45
C ARG A 592 -18.58 -2.95 6.03
N ARG A 593 -17.63 -2.09 5.68
CA ARG A 593 -16.26 -2.48 5.34
C ARG A 593 -15.58 -3.20 6.50
N GLN A 594 -15.64 -2.67 7.70
CA GLN A 594 -15.01 -3.26 8.89
C GLN A 594 -15.59 -4.63 9.24
N ILE A 595 -16.92 -4.79 9.18
CA ILE A 595 -17.58 -6.08 9.41
C ILE A 595 -17.21 -7.07 8.29
N SER A 596 -17.19 -6.61 7.03
CA SER A 596 -16.76 -7.42 5.88
C SER A 596 -15.35 -7.96 6.07
N GLU A 597 -14.41 -7.09 6.48
CA GLU A 597 -13.00 -7.43 6.69
C GLU A 597 -12.81 -8.36 7.89
N SER A 598 -13.43 -8.05 9.02
CA SER A 598 -13.25 -8.80 10.28
C SER A 598 -13.88 -10.18 10.26
N LEU A 599 -15.00 -10.36 9.54
CA LEU A 599 -15.76 -11.61 9.51
C LEU A 599 -15.61 -12.39 8.20
N ALA A 600 -14.72 -11.94 7.31
CA ALA A 600 -14.50 -12.51 5.99
C ALA A 600 -15.79 -12.68 5.16
N ILE A 601 -16.67 -11.67 5.19
CA ILE A 601 -17.93 -11.66 4.43
C ILE A 601 -17.77 -10.74 3.22
N PRO A 602 -17.88 -11.21 1.97
CA PRO A 602 -17.78 -10.35 0.79
C PRO A 602 -18.76 -9.18 0.84
N LYS A 603 -18.37 -7.97 0.41
CA LYS A 603 -19.24 -6.79 0.46
C LYS A 603 -20.56 -7.01 -0.26
N TRP A 604 -20.56 -7.73 -1.38
CA TRP A 604 -21.78 -8.05 -2.14
C TRP A 604 -22.72 -9.05 -1.41
N ALA A 605 -22.21 -9.78 -0.42
CA ALA A 605 -22.95 -10.67 0.46
C ALA A 605 -23.39 -10.00 1.77
N LEU A 606 -23.05 -8.72 1.97
CA LEU A 606 -23.29 -7.97 3.20
C LEU A 606 -24.06 -6.67 2.90
N SER A 607 -25.30 -6.57 3.37
CA SER A 607 -26.10 -5.33 3.28
C SER A 607 -26.09 -4.57 4.60
N ILE A 608 -26.28 -3.25 4.55
CA ILE A 608 -26.39 -2.40 5.73
C ILE A 608 -27.53 -1.40 5.57
N ASP A 609 -28.36 -1.27 6.60
CA ASP A 609 -29.40 -0.24 6.70
C ASP A 609 -29.31 0.47 8.06
N SER A 610 -29.91 1.67 8.14
CA SER A 610 -29.90 2.50 9.36
C SER A 610 -31.28 3.00 9.75
N THR A 611 -31.47 3.25 11.05
CA THR A 611 -32.65 3.92 11.61
C THR A 611 -32.21 5.10 12.49
N PRO A 612 -32.55 6.37 12.15
CA PRO A 612 -33.18 6.82 10.90
C PRO A 612 -32.32 6.51 9.67
N SER A 613 -32.96 6.44 8.49
CA SER A 613 -32.27 6.18 7.23
C SER A 613 -31.44 7.40 6.82
N ILE A 614 -30.14 7.18 6.61
CA ILE A 614 -29.21 8.20 6.12
C ILE A 614 -28.43 7.67 4.90
N PRO A 615 -27.93 8.56 4.01
CA PRO A 615 -26.99 8.18 2.97
C PRO A 615 -25.76 7.44 3.53
N LEU A 616 -25.24 6.45 2.79
CA LEU A 616 -24.12 5.62 3.26
C LEU A 616 -22.85 6.41 3.63
N GLY A 617 -22.63 7.55 2.97
CA GLY A 617 -21.49 8.45 3.20
C GLY A 617 -21.74 9.53 4.26
N THR A 618 -22.92 9.58 4.88
CA THR A 618 -23.20 10.56 5.95
C THR A 618 -22.38 10.22 7.19
N SER A 619 -21.61 11.19 7.67
CA SER A 619 -20.77 11.05 8.86
C SER A 619 -21.58 11.12 10.16
N PHE A 620 -21.23 10.29 11.13
CA PHE A 620 -21.74 10.28 12.50
C PHE A 620 -20.62 9.95 13.49
N THR A 621 -20.84 10.23 14.79
CA THR A 621 -19.84 10.01 15.84
C THR A 621 -20.13 8.74 16.64
N LEU A 622 -19.06 8.04 17.04
CA LEU A 622 -19.14 6.93 18.00
C LEU A 622 -19.23 7.51 19.43
N PRO A 623 -20.17 7.06 20.28
CA PRO A 623 -20.23 7.49 21.67
C PRO A 623 -18.92 7.18 22.41
N ARG A 624 -18.48 8.12 23.26
CA ARG A 624 -17.32 7.90 24.13
C ARG A 624 -17.54 6.65 24.98
N GLY A 625 -16.51 5.83 25.10
CA GLY A 625 -16.61 4.61 25.90
C GLY A 625 -17.19 3.41 25.15
N ARG A 626 -17.41 3.50 23.83
CA ARG A 626 -17.85 2.36 23.01
C ARG A 626 -16.87 2.01 21.89
N VAL A 627 -16.91 0.75 21.46
CA VAL A 627 -16.10 0.20 20.36
C VAL A 627 -16.95 -0.78 19.54
N LEU A 628 -16.77 -0.81 18.22
CA LEU A 628 -17.36 -1.83 17.36
C LEU A 628 -16.44 -3.06 17.37
N ASN A 629 -16.96 -4.22 17.73
CA ASN A 629 -16.23 -5.48 17.74
C ASN A 629 -17.00 -6.55 16.93
N PRO A 630 -16.72 -6.69 15.62
CA PRO A 630 -17.41 -7.66 14.78
C PRO A 630 -17.15 -9.12 15.18
N GLU A 631 -15.93 -9.45 15.64
CA GLU A 631 -15.49 -10.84 15.90
C GLU A 631 -16.35 -11.57 16.94
N ARG A 632 -17.08 -10.83 17.79
CA ARG A 632 -18.05 -11.42 18.72
C ARG A 632 -19.11 -12.29 18.03
N ALA A 633 -19.43 -11.99 16.77
CA ALA A 633 -20.37 -12.80 15.98
C ALA A 633 -19.89 -14.26 15.79
N LEU A 634 -18.58 -14.53 15.89
CA LEU A 634 -18.00 -15.87 15.77
C LEU A 634 -18.23 -16.73 17.02
N ASN A 635 -18.32 -16.11 18.20
CA ASN A 635 -18.51 -16.83 19.47
C ASN A 635 -19.96 -17.21 19.75
N LEU A 636 -20.90 -16.74 18.92
CA LEU A 636 -22.34 -16.95 19.09
C LEU A 636 -22.87 -18.16 18.31
N THR A 637 -22.06 -18.73 17.41
CA THR A 637 -22.38 -19.96 16.67
C THR A 637 -22.13 -21.24 17.49
N GLU A 638 -21.54 -21.16 18.68
CA GLU A 638 -21.35 -22.32 19.58
C GLU A 638 -22.54 -22.56 20.55
N GLU A 639 -23.49 -21.61 20.67
CA GLU A 639 -24.65 -21.72 21.58
C GLU A 639 -26.01 -21.95 20.88
N ALA A 640 -26.02 -22.20 19.55
CA ALA A 640 -27.24 -22.40 18.77
C ALA A 640 -27.51 -23.86 18.38
#